data_AF-A0A819PTE9-F1
#
_entry.id   AF-A0A819PTE9-F1
#
_cell.length_a   1.000
_cell.length_b   1.000
_cell.length_c   1.000
_cell.angle_alpha   90.00
_cell.angle_beta   90.00
_cell.angle_gamma   90.00
#
_symmetry.space_group_name_H-M   'P 1'
#
loop_
_entity.id
_entity.type
_entity.pdbx_description
1 polymer ?
#
loop_
_entity_poly.entity_id
_entity_poly.type
_entity_poly.pdbx_seq_one_letter_code
_entity_poly.pdbx_strand_id
1 'polypeptide(L)'
;MFQKKKRTVATTDHKVQRLEISGRIEAVASSAQQRIYMHENLYFRASDLSIYNSLVPLQIKRGSVSIEHIRLSLAAVIQQHTVLRTAICFNPIRNEIEQKIQPLTDGTYSFEHSSGISTLERLDSLLTNESIGKCFDVENGKVLRCHVVQRSPNNHDDFLHEGDLIIFVIHHIAFDLSSYKPFLKAFERACWAKEYQQSLLTMPQYIDFALYEQALLADTSAESKMNKARRFWANLMHGYDWDKIRHLVPDEDRTDQHYSGRGYTTAFTINQDVVDSMMLFASTNNVTMFSLSLACYYAFLFKLTNHDDDLCVVSSAANRPEKELQDMIAPASYAQARIWLDERIRFDPDKPQIAIYNMPFVYRLQPGHTLSIKLLHQALQLTINKHPSLHTSLIFDTEINRLMQRVITRKDNYTDMFSFIETTYETDEQLNQILHDERRNPHLFDLAQGLVFRCHIIYYKQISSNHLLSHKDLLIFNFHHALFDFPSMNIFLHDLNQAYTTGQLLYDDNTNLRYLDYAVIEQQMSMTGASMFWLDALHNCKLDQRLSLPFDRYRLSNEHRSGRGTSVSFDFGQDLSHHFLLHTSSDNISLEYLALATYYVFLFKLTNGEKDLCIGINTHGRYRDEFESIIGMFVNAIPLRCQLDPHLSFHKIAKHVQDNIVNCMKYSYFPLQRILNQHPNISNPVFLDTSFDFISSMTKDEKDEIMIGDSRFSLLPFSIKISENEIMSKFDFILRFQHNLNLNEFSCTIDASLDLFNKETVSITAQRLQTMLHQQFTSFHSQTNKPVHELSLILSNEQYLLQSLNNTQISFSSSRTCIHHEFVYRVMKHPQKLAVELDEQSLTYCELLHYVQVLSVTLLNEYNVVPGEVVCQCVERSLSMVIGIMGIEMAGGVYCPLSPRDPQHRLHALTQQIQSRLVLVHDLTKTKFDGDTISLNIDSILIINNLNSDMNSNCLSSVIMNGGEIAYTIFTSGSSGIPKAVQLRQQNLINSISGFVQTDALHEDDVTIQIASSTFDAHILEIVGSLICGATIVMLHPQGESMSLAFIRVLMQFVAQSCRVWNFYGPAEATLGTSCHLIDVISDMHDLPIGKPLPRYICLLLNSFLQPVMIQEEGELLVGGVGVFAGYLGRDDLTTKALIEIDGELFYRTGDLVTIDNNGLLHYQGRKDHQIKLHGQRIELGEIERCLLSTISISACVVM
;
A
#
# COMPACT_ATOMS: atom_id res chain seq x y z
N MET A 1 28.76 47.95 -28.65
CA MET A 1 27.56 48.81 -28.54
C MET A 1 26.29 47.95 -28.45
N PHE A 2 26.22 47.06 -27.46
CA PHE A 2 25.01 46.33 -27.05
C PHE A 2 25.12 46.20 -25.52
N GLN A 3 24.22 46.84 -24.77
CA GLN A 3 24.16 46.70 -23.32
C GLN A 3 22.75 46.33 -22.87
N LYS A 4 22.70 45.15 -22.24
CA LYS A 4 21.61 44.58 -21.46
C LYS A 4 21.14 45.57 -20.38
N LYS A 5 19.83 45.80 -20.27
CA LYS A 5 19.21 46.30 -19.03
C LYS A 5 18.40 45.19 -18.37
N LYS A 6 18.81 44.90 -17.14
CA LYS A 6 18.22 43.98 -16.15
C LYS A 6 16.73 44.29 -15.97
N ARG A 7 15.87 43.27 -16.13
CA ARG A 7 14.55 43.22 -15.49
C ARG A 7 14.74 42.62 -14.11
N THR A 8 14.65 43.46 -13.08
CA THR A 8 14.39 43.03 -11.70
C THR A 8 13.00 42.43 -11.67
N VAL A 9 12.92 41.11 -11.51
CA VAL A 9 11.69 40.43 -11.10
C VAL A 9 11.50 40.76 -9.63
N ALA A 10 10.60 41.69 -9.34
CA ALA A 10 10.10 41.87 -7.99
C ALA A 10 9.25 40.63 -7.67
N THR A 11 9.76 39.79 -6.79
CA THR A 11 8.99 38.80 -6.05
C THR A 11 7.83 39.51 -5.38
N THR A 12 6.60 39.25 -5.83
CA THR A 12 5.39 39.65 -5.11
C THR A 12 5.21 38.73 -3.91
N ASP A 13 6.06 38.94 -2.91
CA ASP A 13 5.72 38.72 -1.51
C ASP A 13 4.51 39.61 -1.23
N HIS A 14 3.30 39.06 -1.30
CA HIS A 14 2.21 39.61 -0.50
C HIS A 14 2.47 39.23 0.96
N LYS A 15 3.54 39.79 1.53
CA LYS A 15 3.50 40.20 2.94
C LYS A 15 2.26 41.06 3.02
N VAL A 16 1.19 40.54 3.63
CA VAL A 16 0.24 41.40 4.33
C VAL A 16 1.15 42.25 5.20
N GLN A 17 1.39 43.51 4.78
CA GLN A 17 2.00 44.49 5.66
C GLN A 17 1.22 44.34 6.96
N ARG A 18 1.92 43.97 8.04
CA ARG A 18 1.41 44.22 9.39
C ARG A 18 0.96 45.67 9.33
N LEU A 19 -0.33 45.90 9.12
CA LEU A 19 -0.92 47.20 9.30
C LEU A 19 -0.43 47.58 10.71
N GLU A 20 0.14 48.76 10.85
CA GLU A 20 0.40 49.35 12.17
C GLU A 20 -0.98 49.58 12.81
N ILE A 21 -1.54 48.51 13.34
CA ILE A 21 -2.84 48.44 14.00
C ILE A 21 -2.55 48.62 15.48
N SER A 22 -2.23 49.84 15.87
CA SER A 22 -2.39 50.27 17.26
C SER A 22 -2.65 51.77 17.28
N GLY A 23 -3.81 52.16 17.81
CA GLY A 23 -4.14 53.56 18.11
C GLY A 23 -5.23 54.23 17.27
N ARG A 24 -5.81 53.57 16.25
CA ARG A 24 -6.96 54.15 15.53
C ARG A 24 -8.25 54.02 16.35
N ILE A 25 -8.96 55.13 16.50
CA ILE A 25 -10.24 55.22 17.23
C ILE A 25 -11.44 55.36 16.30
N GLU A 26 -11.23 55.46 14.99
CA GLU A 26 -12.25 55.70 13.98
C GLU A 26 -11.90 54.96 12.67
N ALA A 27 -12.90 54.32 12.06
CA ALA A 27 -12.80 53.60 10.80
C ALA A 27 -14.19 53.50 10.16
N VAL A 28 -14.27 53.02 8.92
CA VAL A 28 -15.55 52.59 8.36
C VAL A 28 -16.03 51.35 9.11
N ALA A 29 -17.34 51.25 9.31
CA ALA A 29 -17.95 50.10 9.98
C ALA A 29 -17.80 48.82 9.14
N SER A 30 -17.78 47.64 9.77
CA SER A 30 -17.75 46.36 9.04
C SER A 30 -19.02 46.16 8.22
N SER A 31 -18.98 45.33 7.18
CA SER A 31 -20.14 45.01 6.33
C SER A 31 -21.33 44.48 7.14
N ALA A 32 -21.08 43.81 8.26
CA ALA A 32 -22.11 43.37 9.20
C ALA A 32 -22.74 44.54 9.98
N GLN A 33 -21.91 45.44 10.54
CA GLN A 33 -22.36 46.62 11.26
C GLN A 33 -23.13 47.59 10.35
N GLN A 34 -22.64 47.80 9.12
CA GLN A 34 -23.32 48.62 8.12
C GLN A 34 -24.72 48.09 7.82
N ARG A 35 -24.86 46.77 7.63
CA ARG A 35 -26.14 46.13 7.36
C ARG A 35 -27.14 46.30 8.50
N ILE A 36 -26.71 46.07 9.74
CA ILE A 36 -27.58 46.23 10.93
C ILE A 36 -28.02 47.69 11.05
N TYR A 37 -27.09 48.65 10.94
CA TYR A 37 -27.40 50.07 11.01
C TYR A 37 -28.37 50.52 9.91
N MET A 38 -28.19 50.05 8.67
CA MET A 38 -29.14 50.31 7.58
C MET A 38 -30.50 49.67 7.84
N HIS A 39 -30.54 48.45 8.37
CA HIS A 39 -31.79 47.75 8.64
C HIS A 39 -32.67 48.53 9.64
N GLU A 40 -32.05 49.02 10.71
CA GLU A 40 -32.71 49.82 11.73
C GLU A 40 -33.18 51.18 11.23
N ASN A 41 -32.36 51.88 10.45
CA ASN A 41 -32.65 53.26 10.05
C ASN A 41 -33.46 53.40 8.74
N LEU A 42 -33.50 52.37 7.89
CA LEU A 42 -34.21 52.43 6.59
C LEU A 42 -35.49 51.58 6.58
N TYR A 43 -35.50 50.43 7.24
CA TYR A 43 -36.54 49.42 7.02
C TYR A 43 -37.52 49.26 8.18
N PHE A 44 -37.13 49.56 9.43
CA PHE A 44 -38.03 49.49 10.57
C PHE A 44 -38.61 50.85 10.97
N ARG A 45 -39.80 50.80 11.56
CA ARG A 45 -40.36 51.96 12.26
C ARG A 45 -39.53 52.24 13.50
N ALA A 46 -39.39 53.52 13.86
CA ALA A 46 -38.66 53.95 15.06
C ALA A 46 -39.15 53.29 16.38
N SER A 47 -40.40 52.82 16.42
CA SER A 47 -40.96 52.09 17.57
C SER A 47 -40.43 50.66 17.73
N ASP A 48 -39.79 50.10 16.70
CA ASP A 48 -39.39 48.70 16.61
C ASP A 48 -37.86 48.52 16.61
N LEU A 49 -37.09 49.56 16.98
CA LEU A 49 -35.62 49.55 17.03
C LEU A 49 -35.01 48.62 18.11
N SER A 50 -35.81 47.86 18.83
CA SER A 50 -35.37 46.92 19.87
C SER A 50 -35.16 45.48 19.37
N ILE A 51 -35.45 45.20 18.10
CA ILE A 51 -35.34 43.86 17.47
C ILE A 51 -33.94 43.24 17.52
N TYR A 52 -32.90 44.07 17.66
CA TYR A 52 -31.50 43.64 17.71
C TYR A 52 -30.96 43.55 19.15
N ASN A 53 -31.83 43.61 20.15
CA ASN A 53 -31.42 43.41 21.54
C ASN A 53 -31.17 41.93 21.83
N SER A 54 -29.94 41.59 22.21
CA SER A 54 -29.57 40.26 22.69
C SER A 54 -29.62 40.22 24.21
N LEU A 55 -30.45 39.32 24.75
CA LEU A 55 -30.64 39.15 26.19
C LEU A 55 -29.78 38.01 26.73
N VAL A 56 -29.04 38.27 27.82
CA VAL A 56 -28.18 37.31 28.51
C VAL A 56 -28.53 37.29 30.00
N PRO A 57 -29.54 36.49 30.41
CA PRO A 57 -29.87 36.31 31.81
C PRO A 57 -28.93 35.30 32.47
N LEU A 58 -28.37 35.68 33.61
CA LEU A 58 -27.55 34.83 34.48
C LEU A 58 -28.23 34.68 35.82
N GLN A 59 -28.31 33.46 36.33
CA GLN A 59 -28.80 33.18 37.67
C GLN A 59 -27.65 32.80 38.60
N ILE A 60 -27.63 33.41 39.79
CA ILE A 60 -26.72 32.99 40.86
C ILE A 60 -27.18 31.62 41.36
N LYS A 61 -26.37 30.59 41.10
CA LYS A 61 -26.64 29.22 41.56
C LYS A 61 -26.08 28.90 42.94
N ARG A 62 -25.07 29.63 43.40
CA ARG A 62 -24.41 29.39 44.70
C ARG A 62 -23.58 30.60 45.13
N GLY A 63 -23.60 30.91 46.42
CA GLY A 63 -22.80 31.99 47.02
C GLY A 63 -23.45 33.37 46.88
N SER A 64 -22.70 34.41 47.27
CA SER A 64 -23.12 35.81 47.14
C SER A 64 -22.08 36.67 46.44
N VAL A 65 -22.54 37.67 45.67
CA VAL A 65 -21.68 38.59 44.92
C VAL A 65 -22.15 40.02 45.15
N SER A 66 -21.22 40.93 45.48
CA SER A 66 -21.55 42.35 45.68
C SER A 66 -21.99 43.00 44.36
N ILE A 67 -23.06 43.80 44.42
CA ILE A 67 -23.59 44.57 43.28
C ILE A 67 -22.53 45.56 42.75
N GLU A 68 -21.77 46.19 43.64
CA GLU A 68 -20.70 47.11 43.25
C GLU A 68 -19.55 46.38 42.54
N HIS A 69 -19.24 45.16 42.99
CA HIS A 69 -18.21 44.34 42.34
C HIS A 69 -18.62 43.91 40.92
N ILE A 70 -19.90 43.62 40.70
CA ILE A 70 -20.48 43.38 39.37
C ILE A 70 -20.32 44.63 38.48
N ARG A 71 -20.63 45.81 39.02
CA ARG A 71 -20.52 47.09 38.31
C ARG A 71 -19.07 47.36 37.86
N LEU A 72 -18.09 47.18 38.76
CA LEU A 72 -16.67 47.35 38.47
C LEU A 72 -16.15 46.31 37.47
N SER A 73 -16.56 45.05 37.63
CA SER A 73 -16.17 43.96 36.73
C SER A 73 -16.67 44.20 35.30
N LEU A 74 -17.90 44.69 35.17
CA LEU A 74 -18.48 45.05 33.87
C LEU A 74 -17.72 46.22 33.21
N ALA A 75 -17.38 47.26 33.99
CA ALA A 75 -16.58 48.38 33.47
C ALA A 75 -15.21 47.91 32.95
N ALA A 76 -14.57 46.96 33.62
CA ALA A 76 -13.30 46.37 33.16
C ALA A 76 -13.45 45.62 31.83
N VAL A 77 -14.54 44.86 31.64
CA VAL A 77 -14.84 44.17 30.37
C VAL A 77 -15.05 45.16 29.23
N ILE A 78 -15.81 46.24 29.46
CA ILE A 78 -16.06 47.28 28.43
C ILE A 78 -14.78 48.04 28.08
N GLN A 79 -13.90 48.26 29.07
CA GLN A 79 -12.60 48.88 28.83
C GLN A 79 -11.74 48.01 27.90
N GLN A 80 -11.74 46.70 28.11
CA GLN A 80 -10.96 45.72 27.34
C GLN A 80 -11.54 45.50 25.93
N HIS A 81 -12.86 45.44 25.80
CA HIS A 81 -13.56 45.14 24.56
C HIS A 81 -14.22 46.41 24.00
N THR A 82 -13.43 47.17 23.23
CA THR A 82 -13.81 48.50 22.73
C THR A 82 -15.11 48.53 21.90
N VAL A 83 -15.49 47.41 21.27
CA VAL A 83 -16.75 47.27 20.53
C VAL A 83 -17.99 47.56 21.39
N LEU A 84 -17.92 47.30 22.70
CA LEU A 84 -19.01 47.55 23.66
C LEU A 84 -19.19 49.04 24.02
N ARG A 85 -18.33 49.91 23.49
CA ARG A 85 -18.40 51.38 23.61
C ARG A 85 -18.12 52.07 22.28
N THR A 86 -18.39 51.39 21.17
CA THR A 86 -18.17 51.93 19.83
C THR A 86 -19.46 52.53 19.29
N ALA A 87 -19.41 53.83 18.99
CA ALA A 87 -20.45 54.56 18.29
C ALA A 87 -20.47 54.18 16.82
N ILE A 88 -21.66 54.03 16.23
CA ILE A 88 -21.84 53.75 14.80
C ILE A 88 -22.84 54.74 14.23
N CYS A 89 -22.43 55.51 13.22
CA CYS A 89 -23.27 56.54 12.62
C CYS A 89 -23.00 56.70 11.13
N PHE A 90 -23.97 57.26 10.40
CA PHE A 90 -23.79 57.60 8.99
C PHE A 90 -23.07 58.94 8.84
N ASN A 91 -21.99 58.96 8.05
CA ASN A 91 -21.27 60.16 7.67
C ASN A 91 -21.77 60.65 6.29
N PRO A 92 -22.56 61.74 6.23
CA PRO A 92 -23.16 62.21 4.98
C PRO A 92 -22.14 62.81 4.01
N ILE A 93 -20.96 63.22 4.48
CA ILE A 93 -19.90 63.80 3.64
C ILE A 93 -19.18 62.70 2.85
N ARG A 94 -18.91 61.57 3.50
CA ARG A 94 -18.25 60.42 2.88
C ARG A 94 -19.22 59.42 2.26
N ASN A 95 -20.52 59.55 2.58
CA ASN A 95 -21.56 58.60 2.19
C ASN A 95 -21.24 57.17 2.67
N GLU A 96 -20.73 57.07 3.89
CA GLU A 96 -20.28 55.82 4.53
C GLU A 96 -20.80 55.74 5.96
N ILE A 97 -21.00 54.53 6.47
CA ILE A 97 -21.29 54.31 7.89
C ILE A 97 -19.96 54.08 8.60
N GLU A 98 -19.67 54.92 9.58
CA GLU A 98 -18.42 54.93 10.33
C GLU A 98 -18.63 54.37 11.73
N GLN A 99 -17.54 53.84 12.30
CA GLN A 99 -17.47 53.39 13.68
C GLN A 99 -16.41 54.20 14.43
N LYS A 100 -16.72 54.58 15.67
CA LYS A 100 -15.83 55.39 16.53
C LYS A 100 -15.83 54.90 17.96
N ILE A 101 -14.65 54.53 18.48
CA ILE A 101 -14.49 54.09 19.87
C ILE A 101 -14.65 55.31 20.79
N GLN A 102 -15.67 55.27 21.65
CA GLN A 102 -15.93 56.32 22.64
C GLN A 102 -15.10 56.08 23.91
N PRO A 103 -14.63 57.11 24.62
CA PRO A 103 -13.97 56.94 25.92
C PRO A 103 -14.94 56.32 26.94
N LEU A 104 -14.41 55.55 27.90
CA LEU A 104 -15.22 55.04 28.99
C LEU A 104 -15.52 56.19 29.97
N THR A 105 -16.77 56.63 30.00
CA THR A 105 -17.28 57.66 30.94
C THR A 105 -18.48 57.14 31.72
N ASP A 106 -18.84 57.83 32.81
CA ASP A 106 -20.12 57.63 33.49
C ASP A 106 -21.26 57.84 32.48
N GLY A 107 -22.03 56.78 32.21
CA GLY A 107 -23.09 56.76 31.20
C GLY A 107 -22.79 55.99 29.89
N THR A 108 -21.64 55.32 29.78
CA THR A 108 -21.31 54.43 28.63
C THR A 108 -22.27 53.23 28.53
N TYR A 109 -22.76 52.75 29.66
CA TYR A 109 -23.78 51.69 29.78
C TYR A 109 -24.74 52.03 30.92
N SER A 110 -25.96 51.50 30.89
CA SER A 110 -26.89 51.62 32.02
C SER A 110 -26.72 50.46 32.99
N PHE A 111 -26.83 50.75 34.29
CA PHE A 111 -26.82 49.76 35.36
C PHE A 111 -28.04 49.98 36.24
N GLU A 112 -29.01 49.08 36.17
CA GLU A 112 -30.27 49.16 36.91
C GLU A 112 -30.33 48.09 38.01
N HIS A 113 -31.01 48.40 39.10
CA HIS A 113 -31.20 47.48 40.23
C HIS A 113 -32.68 47.46 40.63
N SER A 114 -33.26 46.26 40.63
CA SER A 114 -34.62 46.00 41.11
C SER A 114 -34.63 44.98 42.25
N SER A 115 -35.48 45.20 43.25
CA SER A 115 -35.68 44.27 44.38
C SER A 115 -37.14 43.83 44.49
N GLY A 116 -37.37 42.65 45.08
CA GLY A 116 -38.71 42.12 45.35
C GLY A 116 -39.46 41.55 44.14
N ILE A 117 -38.75 41.11 43.09
CA ILE A 117 -39.35 40.46 41.90
C ILE A 117 -39.43 38.94 42.12
N SER A 118 -40.50 38.49 42.80
CA SER A 118 -40.66 37.09 43.20
C SER A 118 -41.50 36.24 42.24
N THR A 119 -42.45 36.84 41.50
CA THR A 119 -43.35 36.11 40.59
C THR A 119 -42.82 36.00 39.17
N LEU A 120 -43.12 34.88 38.50
CA LEU A 120 -42.76 34.64 37.10
C LEU A 120 -43.35 35.72 36.18
N GLU A 121 -44.62 36.10 36.36
CA GLU A 121 -45.27 37.15 35.53
C GLU A 121 -44.54 38.50 35.60
N ARG A 122 -44.06 38.91 36.78
CA ARG A 122 -43.30 40.17 36.93
C ARG A 122 -41.91 40.05 36.31
N LEU A 123 -41.29 38.88 36.40
CA LEU A 123 -40.01 38.60 35.75
C LEU A 123 -40.16 38.60 34.22
N ASP A 124 -41.20 37.96 33.67
CA ASP A 124 -41.49 37.95 32.24
C ASP A 124 -41.80 39.35 31.74
N SER A 125 -42.58 40.14 32.49
CA SER A 125 -42.83 41.55 32.19
C SER A 125 -41.54 42.37 32.17
N LEU A 126 -40.63 42.16 33.13
CA LEU A 126 -39.32 42.81 33.16
C LEU A 126 -38.46 42.40 31.96
N LEU A 127 -38.32 41.10 31.68
CA LEU A 127 -37.54 40.58 30.55
C LEU A 127 -38.10 41.07 29.21
N THR A 128 -39.43 41.16 29.09
CA THR A 128 -40.10 41.73 27.92
C THR A 128 -39.78 43.22 27.77
N ASN A 129 -39.85 43.99 28.87
CA ASN A 129 -39.51 45.41 28.83
C ASN A 129 -38.01 45.65 28.53
N GLU A 130 -37.10 44.83 29.06
CA GLU A 130 -35.67 44.93 28.79
C GLU A 130 -35.28 44.51 27.37
N SER A 131 -35.98 43.54 26.79
CA SER A 131 -35.73 43.06 25.42
C SER A 131 -36.35 43.98 24.37
N ILE A 132 -37.65 44.29 24.47
CA ILE A 132 -38.37 45.02 23.42
C ILE A 132 -38.88 46.41 23.81
N GLY A 133 -38.93 46.74 25.11
CA GLY A 133 -39.46 48.02 25.61
C GLY A 133 -38.48 49.20 25.61
N LYS A 134 -37.18 48.96 25.44
CA LYS A 134 -36.12 49.99 25.50
C LYS A 134 -35.15 49.88 24.32
N CYS A 135 -35.00 50.96 23.55
CA CYS A 135 -34.03 51.06 22.44
C CYS A 135 -32.62 51.43 22.92
N PHE A 136 -31.60 51.17 22.10
CA PHE A 136 -30.22 51.61 22.34
C PHE A 136 -29.87 52.87 21.54
N ASP A 137 -28.90 53.62 22.04
CA ASP A 137 -28.34 54.81 21.38
C ASP A 137 -26.98 54.42 20.77
N VAL A 138 -27.06 53.70 19.65
CA VAL A 138 -25.90 53.14 18.94
C VAL A 138 -24.98 54.23 18.39
N GLU A 139 -25.53 55.41 18.06
CA GLU A 139 -24.76 56.55 17.53
C GLU A 139 -23.84 57.19 18.58
N ASN A 140 -24.18 57.06 19.87
CA ASN A 140 -23.30 57.50 20.97
C ASN A 140 -22.56 56.33 21.64
N GLY A 141 -22.60 55.13 21.05
CA GLY A 141 -21.87 53.96 21.55
C GLY A 141 -22.46 53.33 22.82
N LYS A 142 -23.70 53.66 23.16
CA LYS A 142 -24.43 53.05 24.27
C LYS A 142 -25.11 51.79 23.75
N VAL A 143 -24.37 50.66 23.79
CA VAL A 143 -24.79 49.38 23.21
C VAL A 143 -24.97 48.26 24.25
N LEU A 144 -24.83 48.57 25.54
CA LEU A 144 -24.95 47.61 26.64
C LEU A 144 -25.77 48.18 27.81
N ARG A 145 -26.65 47.35 28.39
CA ARG A 145 -27.33 47.56 29.67
C ARG A 145 -27.09 46.36 30.58
N CYS A 146 -27.04 46.60 31.88
CA CYS A 146 -27.02 45.57 32.89
C CYS A 146 -28.13 45.84 33.91
N HIS A 147 -28.99 44.86 34.15
CA HIS A 147 -30.05 44.92 35.15
C HIS A 147 -29.81 43.82 36.19
N VAL A 148 -29.60 44.21 37.43
CA VAL A 148 -29.43 43.31 38.56
C VAL A 148 -30.76 43.18 39.32
N VAL A 149 -31.22 41.93 39.53
CA VAL A 149 -32.54 41.65 40.09
C VAL A 149 -32.44 40.78 41.34
N GLN A 150 -32.81 41.34 42.48
CA GLN A 150 -33.01 40.60 43.72
C GLN A 150 -34.45 40.07 43.78
N ARG A 151 -34.61 38.75 43.84
CA ARG A 151 -35.91 38.07 43.79
C ARG A 151 -36.59 37.98 45.16
N SER A 152 -35.81 37.94 46.24
CA SER A 152 -36.34 37.89 47.60
C SER A 152 -36.83 39.27 48.04
N PRO A 153 -38.08 39.43 48.50
CA PRO A 153 -38.63 40.72 48.92
C PRO A 153 -38.04 41.26 50.23
N ASN A 154 -37.26 40.44 50.96
CA ASN A 154 -36.69 40.82 52.26
C ASN A 154 -35.18 41.10 52.21
N ASN A 155 -34.54 41.03 51.03
CA ASN A 155 -33.12 41.33 50.86
C ASN A 155 -32.96 42.74 50.27
N HIS A 156 -32.45 43.65 51.10
CA HIS A 156 -32.00 44.98 50.70
C HIS A 156 -30.51 45.17 50.98
N ASP A 157 -29.74 44.08 51.06
CA ASP A 157 -28.28 44.15 51.16
C ASP A 157 -27.64 44.39 49.80
N ASP A 158 -26.40 44.88 49.78
CA ASP A 158 -25.65 45.21 48.55
C ASP A 158 -25.12 43.96 47.81
N PHE A 159 -25.78 42.81 47.98
CA PHE A 159 -25.36 41.51 47.47
C PHE A 159 -26.47 40.80 46.70
N LEU A 160 -26.09 40.08 45.66
CA LEU A 160 -26.93 39.08 45.03
C LEU A 160 -26.67 37.71 45.63
N HIS A 161 -27.74 36.96 45.87
CA HIS A 161 -27.72 35.65 46.48
C HIS A 161 -28.28 34.58 45.55
N GLU A 162 -28.24 33.32 45.98
CA GLU A 162 -28.78 32.20 45.22
C GLU A 162 -30.22 32.44 44.78
N GLY A 163 -30.47 32.32 43.48
CA GLY A 163 -31.75 32.58 42.83
C GLY A 163 -31.87 33.96 42.18
N ASP A 164 -31.08 34.96 42.60
CA ASP A 164 -31.05 36.31 42.02
C ASP A 164 -30.45 36.31 40.60
N LEU A 165 -30.73 37.36 39.84
CA LEU A 165 -30.40 37.45 38.42
C LEU A 165 -29.50 38.64 38.07
N ILE A 166 -28.61 38.43 37.11
CA ILE A 166 -27.89 39.48 36.38
C ILE A 166 -28.33 39.39 34.93
N ILE A 167 -28.92 40.44 34.39
CA ILE A 167 -29.44 40.47 33.03
C ILE A 167 -28.60 41.44 32.23
N PHE A 168 -27.80 40.95 31.28
CA PHE A 168 -27.18 41.81 30.29
C PHE A 168 -28.07 41.92 29.06
N VAL A 169 -28.28 43.14 28.60
CA VAL A 169 -28.89 43.43 27.29
C VAL A 169 -27.80 44.06 26.45
N ILE A 170 -27.49 43.47 25.29
CA ILE A 170 -26.43 43.97 24.41
C ILE A 170 -26.96 44.07 23.00
N HIS A 171 -26.68 45.17 22.33
CA HIS A 171 -27.12 45.40 20.96
C HIS A 171 -26.36 44.50 19.97
N HIS A 172 -27.05 43.89 19.00
CA HIS A 172 -26.45 42.94 18.05
C HIS A 172 -25.36 43.61 17.18
N ILE A 173 -25.41 44.93 17.02
CA ILE A 173 -24.38 45.69 16.30
C ILE A 173 -22.98 45.56 16.92
N ALA A 174 -22.91 45.22 18.22
CA ALA A 174 -21.68 45.00 18.97
C ALA A 174 -21.52 43.55 19.49
N PHE A 175 -22.53 42.70 19.29
CA PHE A 175 -22.62 41.38 19.94
C PHE A 175 -23.35 40.37 19.05
N ASP A 176 -22.91 39.12 19.01
CA ASP A 176 -23.61 38.04 18.30
C ASP A 176 -23.77 36.83 19.24
N LEU A 177 -24.54 35.82 18.84
CA LEU A 177 -24.75 34.60 19.65
C LEU A 177 -23.43 33.87 19.97
N SER A 178 -22.43 33.95 19.09
CA SER A 178 -21.11 33.38 19.33
C SER A 178 -20.23 34.22 20.27
N SER A 179 -20.59 35.48 20.55
CA SER A 179 -19.91 36.38 21.51
C SER A 179 -20.31 36.09 22.96
N TYR A 180 -21.34 35.28 23.18
CA TYR A 180 -21.83 34.87 24.50
C TYR A 180 -20.73 34.28 25.40
N LYS A 181 -20.09 33.19 24.96
CA LYS A 181 -19.03 32.51 25.74
C LYS A 181 -17.83 33.42 26.01
N PRO A 182 -17.24 34.13 25.02
CA PRO A 182 -16.13 35.05 25.27
C PRO A 182 -16.45 36.16 26.27
N PHE A 183 -17.64 36.78 26.15
CA PHE A 183 -18.07 37.84 27.05
C PHE A 183 -18.23 37.35 28.48
N LEU A 184 -18.91 36.21 28.69
CA LEU A 184 -19.04 35.64 30.03
C LEU A 184 -17.70 35.24 30.64
N LYS A 185 -16.78 34.66 29.87
CA LYS A 185 -15.41 34.35 30.34
C LYS A 185 -14.62 35.62 30.69
N ALA A 186 -14.82 36.72 29.98
CA ALA A 186 -14.18 38.00 30.30
C ALA A 186 -14.77 38.60 31.58
N PHE A 187 -16.10 38.56 31.72
CA PHE A 187 -16.82 39.02 32.91
C PHE A 187 -16.50 38.21 34.16
N GLU A 188 -16.50 36.87 34.06
CA GLU A 188 -16.10 35.96 35.15
C GLU A 188 -14.65 36.23 35.61
N ARG A 189 -13.72 36.40 34.65
CA ARG A 189 -12.33 36.76 34.97
C ARG A 189 -12.21 38.11 35.67
N ALA A 190 -12.98 39.11 35.23
CA ALA A 190 -13.02 40.41 35.89
C ALA A 190 -13.58 40.29 37.32
N CYS A 191 -14.61 39.46 37.53
CA CYS A 191 -15.16 39.17 38.86
C CYS A 191 -14.16 38.49 39.81
N TRP A 192 -13.16 37.75 39.33
CA TRP A 192 -12.15 37.10 40.18
C TRP A 192 -10.86 37.91 40.37
N ALA A 193 -10.61 38.93 39.55
CA ALA A 193 -9.41 39.75 39.67
C ALA A 193 -9.53 40.70 40.88
N LYS A 194 -8.56 40.64 41.81
CA LYS A 194 -8.49 41.59 42.95
C LYS A 194 -8.09 43.00 42.52
N GLU A 195 -7.32 43.12 41.43
CA GLU A 195 -7.00 44.37 40.74
C GLU A 195 -6.88 44.04 39.24
N TYR A 196 -7.78 44.59 38.41
CA TYR A 196 -7.69 44.42 36.96
C TYR A 196 -6.68 45.43 36.41
N GLN A 197 -5.43 45.00 36.19
CA GLN A 197 -4.38 45.88 35.65
C GLN A 197 -4.72 46.36 34.22
N GLN A 198 -4.49 47.66 33.99
CA GLN A 198 -4.59 48.35 32.70
C GLN A 198 -3.50 47.87 31.71
N SER A 199 -3.63 46.70 31.10
CA SER A 199 -2.91 46.44 29.84
C SER A 199 -3.78 46.92 28.67
N LEU A 200 -3.55 48.18 28.28
CA LEU A 200 -4.18 48.79 27.10
C LEU A 200 -3.65 48.16 25.79
N LEU A 201 -4.58 47.79 24.90
CA LEU A 201 -4.46 47.88 23.44
C LEU A 201 -3.30 47.14 22.73
N THR A 202 -2.94 45.91 23.13
CA THR A 202 -2.01 45.07 22.31
C THR A 202 -2.71 43.97 21.51
N MET A 203 -4.00 43.70 21.78
CA MET A 203 -4.77 42.67 21.09
C MET A 203 -5.66 43.29 19.98
N PRO A 204 -5.81 42.61 18.83
CA PRO A 204 -6.71 43.04 17.76
C PRO A 204 -8.13 43.28 18.29
N GLN A 205 -8.66 44.47 18.04
CA GLN A 205 -10.00 44.92 18.33
C GLN A 205 -10.92 44.71 17.12
N TYR A 206 -12.24 44.84 17.33
CA TYR A 206 -13.22 44.68 16.25
C TYR A 206 -13.04 45.72 15.12
N ILE A 207 -12.58 46.93 15.46
CA ILE A 207 -12.24 47.97 14.47
C ILE A 207 -11.13 47.51 13.50
N ASP A 208 -10.21 46.68 13.99
CA ASP A 208 -9.09 46.15 13.21
C ASP A 208 -9.56 45.10 12.21
N PHE A 209 -10.56 44.30 12.60
CA PHE A 209 -11.26 43.39 11.71
C PHE A 209 -11.99 44.16 10.59
N ALA A 210 -12.65 45.26 10.90
CA ALA A 210 -13.33 46.07 9.89
C ALA A 210 -12.32 46.63 8.86
N LEU A 211 -11.17 47.15 9.31
CA LEU A 211 -10.10 47.61 8.41
C LEU A 211 -9.54 46.49 7.54
N TYR A 212 -9.35 45.29 8.12
CA TYR A 212 -8.94 44.11 7.38
C TYR A 212 -9.97 43.72 6.31
N GLU A 213 -11.26 43.70 6.65
CA GLU A 213 -12.35 43.38 5.72
C GLU A 213 -12.38 44.39 4.56
N GLN A 214 -12.17 45.68 4.83
CA GLN A 214 -12.08 46.70 3.79
C GLN A 214 -10.90 46.49 2.84
N ALA A 215 -9.72 46.17 3.38
CA ALA A 215 -8.54 45.89 2.56
C ALA A 215 -8.77 44.65 1.66
N LEU A 216 -9.44 43.62 2.20
CA LEU A 216 -9.81 42.42 1.46
C LEU A 216 -10.80 42.72 0.32
N LEU A 217 -11.79 43.58 0.59
CA LEU A 217 -12.78 44.00 -0.40
C LEU A 217 -12.16 44.91 -1.48
N ALA A 218 -11.12 45.68 -1.16
CA ALA A 218 -10.43 46.54 -2.11
C ALA A 218 -9.52 45.78 -3.10
N ASP A 219 -9.17 44.51 -2.84
CA ASP A 219 -8.31 43.72 -3.72
C ASP A 219 -9.04 43.28 -5.00
N THR A 220 -8.71 43.93 -6.11
CA THR A 220 -9.27 43.68 -7.44
C THR A 220 -8.43 42.72 -8.30
N SER A 221 -7.39 42.07 -7.77
CA SER A 221 -6.55 41.15 -8.56
C SER A 221 -7.34 39.92 -9.01
N ALA A 222 -7.06 39.41 -10.22
CA ALA A 222 -7.82 38.30 -10.81
C ALA A 222 -7.68 36.98 -10.02
N GLU A 223 -6.59 36.83 -9.25
CA GLU A 223 -6.29 35.64 -8.45
C GLU A 223 -6.79 35.73 -7.01
N SER A 224 -7.25 36.91 -6.54
CA SER A 224 -7.70 37.09 -5.16
C SER A 224 -8.89 36.19 -4.82
N LYS A 225 -8.91 35.67 -3.58
CA LYS A 225 -10.04 34.89 -3.06
C LYS A 225 -11.35 35.67 -3.16
N MET A 226 -11.30 36.99 -2.97
CA MET A 226 -12.48 37.86 -3.03
C MET A 226 -13.05 37.96 -4.44
N ASN A 227 -12.23 38.12 -5.48
CA ASN A 227 -12.73 38.16 -6.86
C ASN A 227 -13.29 36.81 -7.32
N LYS A 228 -12.72 35.69 -6.84
CA LYS A 228 -13.30 34.36 -7.08
C LYS A 228 -14.67 34.23 -6.42
N ALA A 229 -14.83 34.67 -5.17
CA ALA A 229 -16.10 34.69 -4.47
C ALA A 229 -17.14 35.59 -5.17
N ARG A 230 -16.75 36.80 -5.62
CA ARG A 230 -17.62 37.68 -6.41
C ARG A 230 -18.11 37.02 -7.68
N ARG A 231 -17.23 36.39 -8.45
CA ARG A 231 -17.61 35.66 -9.68
C ARG A 231 -18.55 34.50 -9.37
N PHE A 232 -18.27 33.74 -8.31
CA PHE A 232 -19.13 32.63 -7.89
C PHE A 232 -20.55 33.13 -7.60
N TRP A 233 -20.70 34.12 -6.72
CA TRP A 233 -22.02 34.66 -6.36
C TRP A 233 -22.71 35.36 -7.54
N ALA A 234 -21.97 36.09 -8.37
CA ALA A 234 -22.51 36.72 -9.57
C ALA A 234 -23.04 35.69 -10.57
N ASN A 235 -22.35 34.56 -10.73
CA ASN A 235 -22.81 33.47 -11.59
C ASN A 235 -23.98 32.71 -10.96
N LEU A 236 -23.94 32.43 -9.66
CA LEU A 236 -24.99 31.71 -8.95
C LEU A 236 -26.31 32.49 -8.95
N MET A 237 -26.24 33.80 -8.74
CA MET A 237 -27.41 34.69 -8.70
C MET A 237 -27.78 35.24 -10.09
N HIS A 238 -27.12 34.78 -11.16
CA HIS A 238 -27.39 35.28 -12.51
C HIS A 238 -28.80 34.90 -12.96
N GLY A 239 -29.61 35.90 -13.32
CA GLY A 239 -30.98 35.70 -13.77
C GLY A 239 -32.02 35.61 -12.64
N TYR A 240 -31.61 35.71 -11.37
CA TYR A 240 -32.55 35.81 -10.25
C TYR A 240 -33.29 37.16 -10.30
N ASP A 241 -34.62 37.11 -10.32
CA ASP A 241 -35.47 38.30 -10.33
C ASP A 241 -35.68 38.81 -8.90
N TRP A 242 -34.94 39.87 -8.54
CA TRP A 242 -35.03 40.53 -7.23
C TRP A 242 -36.32 41.34 -7.05
N ASP A 243 -36.98 41.74 -8.15
CA ASP A 243 -38.21 42.53 -8.12
C ASP A 243 -39.46 41.64 -8.03
N LYS A 244 -39.31 40.32 -8.24
CA LYS A 244 -40.39 39.34 -8.09
C LYS A 244 -40.80 39.19 -6.61
N ILE A 245 -41.97 39.74 -6.28
CA ILE A 245 -42.61 39.54 -4.98
C ILE A 245 -43.04 38.07 -4.85
N ARG A 246 -42.31 37.29 -4.05
CA ARG A 246 -42.65 35.89 -3.75
C ARG A 246 -43.80 35.87 -2.74
N HIS A 247 -44.97 35.38 -3.16
CA HIS A 247 -46.17 35.32 -2.34
C HIS A 247 -46.08 34.21 -1.28
N LEU A 248 -45.41 34.47 -0.17
CA LEU A 248 -45.76 33.78 1.09
C LEU A 248 -47.10 34.37 1.50
N VAL A 249 -48.21 33.62 1.40
CA VAL A 249 -49.59 34.08 1.65
C VAL A 249 -49.65 34.76 3.03
N PRO A 250 -49.60 36.09 3.11
CA PRO A 250 -49.63 36.78 4.38
C PRO A 250 -51.09 36.96 4.81
N ASP A 251 -51.34 37.03 6.12
CA ASP A 251 -52.68 37.33 6.64
C ASP A 251 -53.13 38.76 6.31
N GLU A 252 -52.18 39.66 5.99
CA GLU A 252 -52.40 41.05 5.61
C GLU A 252 -51.54 41.46 4.40
N ASP A 253 -52.08 42.33 3.53
CA ASP A 253 -51.33 42.87 2.39
C ASP A 253 -50.15 43.74 2.84
N ARG A 254 -48.99 43.57 2.20
CA ARG A 254 -47.80 44.41 2.43
C ARG A 254 -48.01 45.80 1.80
N THR A 255 -48.69 46.70 2.49
CA THR A 255 -48.99 48.06 1.99
C THR A 255 -48.00 49.14 2.42
N ASP A 256 -47.04 48.82 3.30
CA ASP A 256 -46.16 49.80 3.94
C ASP A 256 -44.68 49.56 3.59
N GLN A 257 -43.91 50.63 3.40
CA GLN A 257 -42.47 50.55 3.13
C GLN A 257 -41.64 50.19 4.36
N HIS A 258 -42.23 50.31 5.55
CA HIS A 258 -41.60 49.97 6.82
C HIS A 258 -42.17 48.66 7.39
N TYR A 259 -41.28 47.75 7.77
CA TYR A 259 -41.64 46.50 8.44
C TYR A 259 -41.97 46.76 9.91
N SER A 260 -42.99 46.06 10.43
CA SER A 260 -43.10 45.89 11.88
C SER A 260 -42.24 44.71 12.30
N GLY A 261 -41.42 44.89 13.33
CA GLY A 261 -40.63 43.82 13.94
C GLY A 261 -41.46 42.89 14.83
N ARG A 262 -42.76 43.13 14.97
CA ARG A 262 -43.66 42.35 15.83
C ARG A 262 -44.06 41.04 15.14
N GLY A 263 -43.91 39.95 15.85
CA GLY A 263 -44.31 38.62 15.38
C GLY A 263 -44.65 37.70 16.54
N TYR A 264 -45.13 36.50 16.20
CA TYR A 264 -45.37 35.42 17.15
C TYR A 264 -44.43 34.25 16.82
N THR A 265 -43.84 33.65 17.84
CA THR A 265 -43.00 32.45 17.67
C THR A 265 -43.82 31.22 18.07
N THR A 266 -44.01 30.31 17.14
CA THR A 266 -44.59 28.99 17.42
C THR A 266 -43.46 27.95 17.43
N ALA A 267 -43.21 27.35 18.59
CA ALA A 267 -42.34 26.18 18.69
C ALA A 267 -43.17 24.92 18.44
N PHE A 268 -42.62 24.00 17.65
CA PHE A 268 -43.15 22.66 17.48
C PHE A 268 -42.00 21.64 17.53
N THR A 269 -42.30 20.42 17.93
CA THR A 269 -41.32 19.33 18.01
C THR A 269 -41.50 18.40 16.82
N ILE A 270 -40.40 17.99 16.21
CA ILE A 270 -40.41 16.93 15.19
C ILE A 270 -40.36 15.58 15.92
N ASN A 271 -41.24 14.65 15.55
CA ASN A 271 -41.27 13.32 16.17
C ASN A 271 -39.94 12.58 16.00
N GLN A 272 -39.51 11.86 17.04
CA GLN A 272 -38.23 11.15 17.07
C GLN A 272 -38.06 10.18 15.88
N ASP A 273 -39.11 9.45 15.50
CA ASP A 273 -39.06 8.51 14.35
C ASP A 273 -38.68 9.20 13.03
N VAL A 274 -39.10 10.46 12.86
CA VAL A 274 -38.75 11.27 11.68
C VAL A 274 -37.30 11.72 11.75
N VAL A 275 -36.83 12.11 12.94
CA VAL A 275 -35.43 12.48 13.18
C VAL A 275 -34.51 11.29 12.90
N ASP A 276 -34.85 10.10 13.39
CA ASP A 276 -34.07 8.87 13.18
C ASP A 276 -34.03 8.50 11.68
N SER A 277 -35.15 8.63 10.98
CA SER A 277 -35.23 8.42 9.53
C SER A 277 -34.37 9.41 8.75
N MET A 278 -34.35 10.68 9.16
CA MET A 278 -33.49 11.71 8.57
C MET A 278 -32.01 11.41 8.81
N MET A 279 -31.64 10.96 10.01
CA MET A 279 -30.26 10.56 10.33
C MET A 279 -29.81 9.37 9.49
N LEU A 280 -30.66 8.35 9.31
CA LEU A 280 -30.39 7.21 8.44
C LEU A 280 -30.24 7.62 6.98
N PHE A 281 -31.11 8.50 6.48
CA PHE A 281 -31.01 9.00 5.11
C PHE A 281 -29.71 9.78 4.89
N ALA A 282 -29.36 10.65 5.85
CA ALA A 282 -28.15 11.46 5.82
C ALA A 282 -26.88 10.59 5.77
N SER A 283 -26.80 9.56 6.62
CA SER A 283 -25.66 8.64 6.65
C SER A 283 -25.57 7.78 5.38
N THR A 284 -26.69 7.26 4.89
CA THR A 284 -26.73 6.40 3.70
C THR A 284 -26.32 7.14 2.42
N ASN A 285 -26.70 8.43 2.31
CA ASN A 285 -26.47 9.24 1.11
C ASN A 285 -25.31 10.22 1.24
N ASN A 286 -24.56 10.16 2.34
CA ASN A 286 -23.39 10.99 2.61
C ASN A 286 -23.69 12.51 2.55
N VAL A 287 -24.84 12.93 3.10
CA VAL A 287 -25.26 14.33 3.19
C VAL A 287 -25.39 14.77 4.65
N THR A 288 -25.13 16.05 4.95
CA THR A 288 -25.22 16.55 6.33
C THR A 288 -26.68 16.76 6.74
N MET A 289 -26.97 16.60 8.04
CA MET A 289 -28.29 16.93 8.61
C MET A 289 -28.71 18.38 8.33
N PHE A 290 -27.75 19.31 8.26
CA PHE A 290 -28.01 20.69 7.84
C PHE A 290 -28.50 20.77 6.40
N SER A 291 -27.82 20.12 5.46
CA SER A 291 -28.18 20.13 4.03
C SER A 291 -29.53 19.46 3.80
N LEU A 292 -29.79 18.34 4.49
CA LEU A 292 -31.08 17.65 4.42
C LEU A 292 -32.22 18.53 4.98
N SER A 293 -32.01 19.17 6.13
CA SER A 293 -33.00 20.07 6.73
C SER A 293 -33.28 21.29 5.86
N LEU A 294 -32.23 21.87 5.26
CA LEU A 294 -32.35 22.98 4.33
C LEU A 294 -33.12 22.57 3.07
N ALA A 295 -32.87 21.37 2.53
CA ALA A 295 -33.63 20.83 1.40
C ALA A 295 -35.11 20.61 1.76
N CYS A 296 -35.40 20.07 2.94
CA CYS A 296 -36.77 19.95 3.45
C CYS A 296 -37.44 21.33 3.59
N TYR A 297 -36.71 22.35 4.02
CA TYR A 297 -37.21 23.72 4.12
C TYR A 297 -37.51 24.34 2.76
N TYR A 298 -36.63 24.16 1.76
CA TYR A 298 -36.90 24.57 0.37
C TYR A 298 -38.14 23.86 -0.20
N ALA A 299 -38.28 22.55 0.03
CA ALA A 299 -39.46 21.80 -0.40
C ALA A 299 -40.76 22.29 0.29
N PHE A 300 -40.66 22.72 1.54
CA PHE A 300 -41.77 23.32 2.27
C PHE A 300 -42.14 24.70 1.72
N LEU A 301 -41.16 25.57 1.51
CA LEU A 301 -41.36 26.90 0.93
C LEU A 301 -41.92 26.81 -0.50
N PHE A 302 -41.43 25.89 -1.31
CA PHE A 302 -41.96 25.62 -2.66
C PHE A 302 -43.48 25.37 -2.64
N LYS A 303 -44.00 24.67 -1.62
CA LYS A 303 -45.45 24.49 -1.49
C LYS A 303 -46.17 25.76 -1.04
N LEU A 304 -45.56 26.55 -0.16
CA LEU A 304 -46.16 27.78 0.37
C LEU A 304 -46.18 28.94 -0.63
N THR A 305 -45.24 28.96 -1.57
CA THR A 305 -45.11 30.00 -2.60
C THR A 305 -45.85 29.67 -3.89
N ASN A 306 -46.79 28.71 -3.84
CA ASN A 306 -47.51 28.21 -5.01
C ASN A 306 -46.57 27.66 -6.11
N HIS A 307 -45.65 26.78 -5.70
CA HIS A 307 -44.71 26.07 -6.57
C HIS A 307 -43.65 26.97 -7.24
N ASP A 308 -43.21 28.00 -6.53
CA ASP A 308 -42.08 28.80 -6.99
C ASP A 308 -40.76 28.05 -6.78
N ASP A 309 -40.10 27.68 -7.88
CA ASP A 309 -38.87 26.88 -7.91
C ASP A 309 -37.58 27.71 -7.84
N ASP A 310 -37.70 29.04 -7.90
CA ASP A 310 -36.58 29.98 -7.84
C ASP A 310 -36.59 30.75 -6.51
N LEU A 311 -36.29 30.04 -5.42
CA LEU A 311 -36.32 30.56 -4.05
C LEU A 311 -34.91 30.90 -3.55
N CYS A 312 -34.70 32.13 -3.08
CA CYS A 312 -33.49 32.51 -2.35
C CYS A 312 -33.76 32.51 -0.83
N VAL A 313 -33.20 31.54 -0.10
CA VAL A 313 -33.25 31.51 1.37
C VAL A 313 -31.94 32.04 1.94
N VAL A 314 -32.05 33.00 2.86
CA VAL A 314 -30.90 33.51 3.61
C VAL A 314 -30.74 32.69 4.88
N SER A 315 -29.56 32.09 5.07
CA SER A 315 -29.15 31.49 6.34
C SER A 315 -28.06 32.34 6.97
N SER A 316 -28.11 32.54 8.28
CA SER A 316 -27.02 33.15 9.02
C SER A 316 -25.85 32.17 9.10
N ALA A 317 -24.75 32.45 8.39
CA ALA A 317 -23.48 31.76 8.58
C ALA A 317 -22.59 32.66 9.45
N ALA A 318 -22.25 32.19 10.66
CA ALA A 318 -21.21 32.84 11.43
C ALA A 318 -19.87 32.54 10.73
N ASN A 319 -19.33 33.49 9.98
CA ASN A 319 -17.99 33.41 9.38
C ASN A 319 -16.88 33.58 10.42
N ARG A 320 -16.99 32.87 11.55
CA ARG A 320 -15.85 32.59 12.40
C ARG A 320 -15.29 31.27 11.87
N PRO A 321 -14.00 31.16 11.50
CA PRO A 321 -13.38 29.84 11.51
C PRO A 321 -13.71 29.26 12.89
N GLU A 322 -14.44 28.14 12.92
CA GLU A 322 -14.94 27.57 14.17
C GLU A 322 -13.77 27.49 15.15
N LYS A 323 -13.97 28.21 16.26
CA LYS A 323 -13.00 28.41 17.32
C LYS A 323 -12.94 27.10 18.13
N GLU A 324 -12.35 26.05 17.55
CA GLU A 324 -11.71 24.96 18.31
C GLU A 324 -10.50 25.50 19.12
N LEU A 325 -10.16 26.78 18.95
CA LEU A 325 -9.11 27.50 19.68
C LEU A 325 -9.44 27.83 21.16
N GLN A 326 -10.61 27.51 21.72
CA GLN A 326 -10.95 27.87 23.12
C GLN A 326 -11.30 26.73 24.07
N ASP A 327 -11.55 25.54 23.56
CA ASP A 327 -11.62 24.34 24.38
C ASP A 327 -10.29 23.63 24.19
N MET A 328 -9.68 23.14 25.27
CA MET A 328 -8.43 22.38 25.21
C MET A 328 -8.62 21.03 24.51
N ILE A 329 -9.57 20.90 23.57
CA ILE A 329 -10.02 19.68 22.90
C ILE A 329 -10.13 19.97 21.40
N ALA A 330 -9.53 19.12 20.58
CA ALA A 330 -9.59 19.18 19.12
C ALA A 330 -9.54 17.76 18.52
N PRO A 331 -9.86 17.54 17.24
CA PRO A 331 -9.57 16.28 16.58
C PRO A 331 -8.06 15.96 16.60
N ALA A 332 -7.71 14.69 16.68
CA ALA A 332 -6.33 14.26 16.45
C ALA A 332 -5.91 14.52 14.98
N SER A 333 -4.62 14.78 14.76
CA SER A 333 -4.04 14.78 13.42
C SER A 333 -4.12 13.37 12.80
N TYR A 334 -4.03 13.28 11.48
CA TYR A 334 -4.03 11.99 10.80
C TYR A 334 -2.83 11.12 11.20
N ALA A 335 -1.67 11.74 11.46
CA ALA A 335 -0.49 11.03 11.94
C ALA A 335 -0.69 10.46 13.36
N GLN A 336 -1.27 11.24 14.28
CA GLN A 336 -1.66 10.78 15.63
C GLN A 336 -2.63 9.60 15.56
N ALA A 337 -3.70 9.74 14.76
CA ALA A 337 -4.71 8.71 14.61
C ALA A 337 -4.14 7.39 14.06
N ARG A 338 -3.21 7.48 13.09
CA ARG A 338 -2.52 6.30 12.53
C ARG A 338 -1.70 5.55 13.56
N ILE A 339 -0.84 6.27 14.29
CA ILE A 339 0.05 5.65 15.29
C ILE A 339 -0.79 4.97 16.36
N TRP A 340 -1.78 5.67 16.89
CA TRP A 340 -2.69 5.14 17.91
C TRP A 340 -3.46 3.91 17.43
N LEU A 341 -3.91 3.90 16.16
CA LEU A 341 -4.60 2.75 15.59
C LEU A 341 -3.64 1.57 15.36
N ASP A 342 -2.43 1.82 14.86
CA ASP A 342 -1.42 0.79 14.61
C ASP A 342 -1.01 0.06 15.90
N GLU A 343 -0.85 0.79 17.01
CA GLU A 343 -0.59 0.18 18.32
C GLU A 343 -1.72 -0.72 18.79
N ARG A 344 -2.98 -0.33 18.56
CA ARG A 344 -4.16 -1.11 18.95
C ARG A 344 -4.36 -2.34 18.07
N ILE A 345 -4.09 -2.24 16.76
CA ILE A 345 -4.19 -3.39 15.85
C ILE A 345 -3.11 -4.43 16.18
N ARG A 346 -1.91 -4.00 16.56
CA ARG A 346 -0.79 -4.90 16.93
C ARG A 346 -0.91 -5.46 18.34
N PHE A 347 -1.88 -4.99 19.12
CA PHE A 347 -2.10 -5.47 20.47
C PHE A 347 -2.65 -6.90 20.43
N ASP A 348 -1.79 -7.86 20.75
CA ASP A 348 -2.15 -9.25 20.99
C ASP A 348 -1.99 -9.51 22.50
N PRO A 349 -3.08 -9.81 23.24
CA PRO A 349 -3.00 -10.08 24.67
C PRO A 349 -2.25 -11.38 24.99
N ASP A 350 -2.13 -12.31 24.04
CA ASP A 350 -1.53 -13.63 24.23
C ASP A 350 -0.03 -13.66 23.84
N LYS A 351 0.54 -12.56 23.34
CA LYS A 351 1.95 -12.47 22.92
C LYS A 351 2.72 -11.37 23.65
N PRO A 352 4.06 -11.51 23.79
CA PRO A 352 4.90 -10.46 24.36
C PRO A 352 4.81 -9.19 23.51
N GLN A 353 4.31 -8.11 24.11
CA GLN A 353 4.12 -6.84 23.42
C GLN A 353 5.42 -6.05 23.32
N ILE A 354 5.57 -5.32 22.22
CA ILE A 354 6.69 -4.41 22.01
C ILE A 354 6.15 -3.02 21.70
N ALA A 355 6.51 -2.04 22.52
CA ALA A 355 6.14 -0.64 22.36
C ALA A 355 6.91 0.04 21.21
N ILE A 356 6.47 -0.18 19.96
CA ILE A 356 7.17 0.28 18.75
C ILE A 356 7.21 1.80 18.53
N TYR A 357 6.45 2.57 19.33
CA TYR A 357 6.38 4.03 19.26
C TYR A 357 6.95 4.74 20.50
N ASN A 358 7.65 4.03 21.39
CA ASN A 358 8.46 4.67 22.43
C ASN A 358 9.76 5.23 21.81
N MET A 359 10.10 6.46 22.17
CA MET A 359 11.29 7.18 21.68
C MET A 359 12.24 7.55 22.82
N PRO A 360 13.03 6.59 23.35
CA PRO A 360 14.02 6.87 24.39
C PRO A 360 15.29 7.50 23.79
N PHE A 361 15.70 8.64 24.33
CA PHE A 361 16.95 9.33 24.06
C PHE A 361 17.86 9.23 25.29
N VAL A 362 18.97 8.51 25.16
CA VAL A 362 19.84 8.13 26.28
C VAL A 362 21.12 8.98 26.25
N TYR A 363 21.32 9.75 27.31
CA TYR A 363 22.44 10.67 27.45
C TYR A 363 23.37 10.23 28.57
N ARG A 364 24.67 10.34 28.33
CA ARG A 364 25.72 10.15 29.33
C ARG A 364 26.46 11.45 29.58
N LEU A 365 26.61 11.83 30.86
CA LEU A 365 27.36 13.01 31.24
C LEU A 365 28.86 12.84 30.95
N GLN A 366 29.51 13.85 30.40
CA GLN A 366 30.95 13.79 30.13
C GLN A 366 31.79 13.91 31.41
N PRO A 367 32.98 13.29 31.45
CA PRO A 367 33.90 13.43 32.58
C PRO A 367 34.20 14.90 32.91
N GLY A 368 34.19 15.26 34.20
CA GLY A 368 34.47 16.62 34.67
C GLY A 368 33.25 17.54 34.78
N HIS A 369 32.08 17.11 34.32
CA HIS A 369 30.82 17.84 34.48
C HIS A 369 29.97 17.21 35.61
N THR A 370 29.07 18.01 36.19
CA THR A 370 28.02 17.59 37.14
C THR A 370 26.70 18.25 36.75
N LEU A 371 25.55 17.63 37.04
CA LEU A 371 24.24 18.23 36.78
C LEU A 371 23.37 18.15 38.05
N SER A 372 22.66 19.24 38.39
CA SER A 372 21.72 19.24 39.51
C SER A 372 20.38 18.64 39.11
N ILE A 373 20.00 17.54 39.74
CA ILE A 373 18.72 16.85 39.49
C ILE A 373 17.53 17.72 39.90
N LYS A 374 17.68 18.51 40.97
CA LYS A 374 16.65 19.43 41.43
C LYS A 374 16.35 20.54 40.40
N LEU A 375 17.40 21.14 39.84
CA LEU A 375 17.24 22.16 38.78
C LEU A 375 16.71 21.53 37.50
N LEU A 376 17.13 20.30 37.15
CA LEU A 376 16.63 19.58 36.00
C LEU A 376 15.12 19.34 36.11
N HIS A 377 14.65 18.87 37.28
CA HIS A 377 13.23 18.65 37.52
C HIS A 377 12.41 19.95 37.36
N GLN A 378 12.90 21.07 37.90
CA GLN A 378 12.26 22.38 37.74
C GLN A 378 12.23 22.85 36.29
N ALA A 379 13.34 22.68 35.57
CA ALA A 379 13.46 23.04 34.16
C ALA A 379 12.52 22.20 33.27
N LEU A 380 12.41 20.91 33.54
CA LEU A 380 11.46 20.01 32.87
C LEU A 380 10.02 20.44 33.12
N GLN A 381 9.66 20.78 34.36
CA GLN A 381 8.33 21.30 34.67
C GLN A 381 8.01 22.56 33.86
N LEU A 382 8.94 23.51 33.76
CA LEU A 382 8.75 24.73 32.95
C LEU A 382 8.58 24.39 31.46
N THR A 383 9.44 23.53 30.93
CA THR A 383 9.46 23.14 29.52
C THR A 383 8.17 22.41 29.12
N ILE A 384 7.70 21.47 29.94
CA ILE A 384 6.46 20.73 29.71
C ILE A 384 5.25 21.66 29.79
N ASN A 385 5.22 22.59 30.75
CA ASN A 385 4.15 23.60 30.83
C ASN A 385 4.10 24.51 29.59
N LYS A 386 5.24 24.86 29.01
CA LYS A 386 5.32 25.70 27.79
C LYS A 386 4.72 24.99 26.58
N HIS A 387 4.84 23.66 26.50
CA HIS A 387 4.48 22.86 25.31
C HIS A 387 3.28 21.94 25.54
N PRO A 388 2.06 22.34 25.13
CA PRO A 388 0.82 21.56 25.28
C PRO A 388 0.90 20.10 24.85
N SER A 389 1.63 19.81 23.77
CA SER A 389 1.76 18.45 23.21
C SER A 389 2.37 17.45 24.20
N LEU A 390 3.20 17.91 25.15
CA LEU A 390 3.85 17.06 26.15
C LEU A 390 2.96 16.67 27.33
N HIS A 391 1.72 17.16 27.35
CA HIS A 391 0.71 16.85 28.38
C HIS A 391 -0.70 16.79 27.75
N THR A 392 -0.78 16.23 26.54
CA THR A 392 -2.02 16.05 25.78
C THR A 392 -2.50 14.61 25.86
N SER A 393 -3.76 14.38 26.22
CA SER A 393 -4.43 13.08 26.12
C SER A 393 -5.01 12.83 24.73
N LEU A 394 -4.97 11.58 24.26
CA LEU A 394 -5.66 11.08 23.07
C LEU A 394 -6.82 10.17 23.51
N ILE A 395 -8.05 10.54 23.15
CA ILE A 395 -9.29 9.88 23.59
C ILE A 395 -10.14 9.59 22.36
N PHE A 396 -10.60 8.34 22.23
CA PHE A 396 -11.52 7.98 21.15
C PHE A 396 -12.95 8.32 21.55
N ASP A 397 -13.58 9.21 20.77
CA ASP A 397 -14.98 9.55 20.95
C ASP A 397 -15.84 8.57 20.13
N THR A 398 -16.62 7.76 20.84
CA THR A 398 -17.49 6.73 20.25
C THR A 398 -18.73 7.30 19.59
N GLU A 399 -19.20 8.49 19.97
CA GLU A 399 -20.42 9.09 19.41
C GLU A 399 -20.16 9.62 17.99
N ILE A 400 -18.99 10.23 17.78
CA ILE A 400 -18.57 10.75 16.47
C ILE A 400 -17.57 9.83 15.75
N ASN A 401 -17.26 8.67 16.34
CA ASN A 401 -16.34 7.65 15.81
C ASN A 401 -14.97 8.23 15.39
N ARG A 402 -14.37 9.06 16.25
CA ARG A 402 -13.16 9.83 15.92
C ARG A 402 -12.21 9.95 17.09
N LEU A 403 -10.90 9.91 16.81
CA LEU A 403 -9.88 10.19 17.81
C LEU A 403 -9.78 11.71 18.06
N MET A 404 -9.90 12.09 19.32
CA MET A 404 -9.80 13.46 19.81
C MET A 404 -8.52 13.61 20.64
N GLN A 405 -7.96 14.83 20.67
CA GLN A 405 -6.85 15.21 21.53
C GLN A 405 -7.32 16.27 22.53
N ARG A 406 -6.83 16.19 23.77
CA ARG A 406 -7.15 17.14 24.84
C ARG A 406 -5.92 17.53 25.64
N VAL A 407 -5.63 18.82 25.76
CA VAL A 407 -4.54 19.35 26.59
C VAL A 407 -4.99 19.34 28.06
N ILE A 408 -4.21 18.71 28.93
CA ILE A 408 -4.51 18.60 30.36
C ILE A 408 -4.03 19.85 31.10
N THR A 409 -4.84 20.39 32.01
CA THR A 409 -4.45 21.58 32.79
C THR A 409 -4.25 21.24 34.26
N ARG A 410 -3.45 22.03 34.98
CA ARG A 410 -3.20 21.83 36.43
C ARG A 410 -4.45 21.80 37.32
N LYS A 411 -5.63 22.20 36.82
CA LYS A 411 -6.91 22.07 37.54
C LYS A 411 -7.42 20.62 37.63
N ASP A 412 -6.86 19.71 36.85
CA ASP A 412 -7.36 18.33 36.69
C ASP A 412 -6.80 17.32 37.73
N ASN A 413 -6.38 17.78 38.93
CA ASN A 413 -5.97 16.95 40.08
C ASN A 413 -4.72 16.03 39.95
N TYR A 414 -3.90 16.14 38.91
CA TYR A 414 -2.63 15.41 38.81
C TYR A 414 -1.45 16.25 39.32
N THR A 415 -0.76 15.79 40.36
CA THR A 415 0.38 16.50 40.98
C THR A 415 1.65 16.53 40.12
N ASP A 416 1.80 15.61 39.17
CA ASP A 416 2.91 15.60 38.21
C ASP A 416 2.39 15.28 36.79
N MET A 417 2.67 16.16 35.82
CA MET A 417 2.22 16.00 34.42
C MET A 417 3.10 15.02 33.61
N PHE A 418 4.13 14.45 34.23
CA PHE A 418 5.07 13.51 33.62
C PHE A 418 5.68 12.60 34.67
N SER A 419 6.23 11.46 34.24
CA SER A 419 6.93 10.53 35.14
C SER A 419 8.40 10.92 35.32
N PHE A 420 8.85 11.05 36.56
CA PHE A 420 10.26 11.27 36.91
C PHE A 420 10.75 10.14 37.81
N ILE A 421 11.69 9.33 37.31
CA ILE A 421 12.07 8.06 37.95
C ILE A 421 13.58 8.01 38.15
N GLU A 422 13.99 7.43 39.28
CA GLU A 422 15.38 7.26 39.68
C GLU A 422 15.63 5.78 39.99
N THR A 423 16.61 5.16 39.33
CA THR A 423 17.01 3.76 39.58
C THR A 423 18.51 3.61 39.69
N THR A 424 18.98 2.45 40.12
CA THR A 424 20.41 2.12 40.22
C THR A 424 20.76 0.90 39.38
N TYR A 425 21.99 0.85 38.87
CA TYR A 425 22.55 -0.35 38.24
C TYR A 425 23.93 -0.65 38.80
N GLU A 426 24.26 -1.94 38.95
CA GLU A 426 25.56 -2.42 39.40
C GLU A 426 26.32 -3.19 38.30
N THR A 427 25.60 -3.82 37.37
CA THR A 427 26.14 -4.64 36.28
C THR A 427 25.63 -4.16 34.92
N ASP A 428 26.38 -4.46 33.87
CA ASP A 428 25.97 -4.13 32.49
C ASP A 428 24.68 -4.87 32.08
N GLU A 429 24.44 -6.07 32.63
CA GLU A 429 23.18 -6.83 32.42
C GLU A 429 21.97 -6.08 32.99
N GLN A 430 22.07 -5.54 34.21
CA GLN A 430 21.00 -4.73 34.81
C GLN A 430 20.75 -3.46 34.01
N LEU A 431 21.82 -2.79 33.58
CA LEU A 431 21.71 -1.59 32.75
C LEU A 431 21.01 -1.90 31.43
N ASN A 432 21.41 -2.97 30.74
CA ASN A 432 20.79 -3.41 29.50
C ASN A 432 19.31 -3.73 29.71
N GLN A 433 18.94 -4.39 30.81
CA GLN A 433 17.54 -4.67 31.13
C GLN A 433 16.72 -3.38 31.29
N ILE A 434 17.21 -2.39 32.05
CA ILE A 434 16.53 -1.09 32.22
C ILE A 434 16.33 -0.39 30.87
N LEU A 435 17.37 -0.40 30.04
CA LEU A 435 17.37 0.18 28.70
C LEU A 435 16.36 -0.54 27.78
N HIS A 436 16.29 -1.87 27.83
CA HIS A 436 15.29 -2.66 27.12
C HIS A 436 13.86 -2.35 27.57
N ASP A 437 13.64 -2.23 28.88
CA ASP A 437 12.32 -1.96 29.44
C ASP A 437 11.82 -0.58 29.01
N GLU A 438 12.67 0.46 29.02
CA GLU A 438 12.34 1.82 28.53
C GLU A 438 11.87 1.83 27.07
N ARG A 439 12.31 0.89 26.23
CA ARG A 439 11.91 0.84 24.82
C ARG A 439 10.77 -0.14 24.54
N ARG A 440 10.69 -1.27 25.25
CA ARG A 440 9.77 -2.36 24.89
C ARG A 440 8.48 -2.36 25.71
N ASN A 441 8.48 -1.79 26.90
CA ASN A 441 7.33 -1.86 27.79
C ASN A 441 6.16 -0.98 27.28
N PRO A 442 5.01 -1.59 26.90
CA PRO A 442 3.85 -0.87 26.35
C PRO A 442 3.10 -0.06 27.41
N HIS A 443 3.37 -0.29 28.70
CA HIS A 443 2.68 0.37 29.81
C HIS A 443 3.44 1.60 30.35
N LEU A 444 4.50 2.05 29.66
CA LEU A 444 5.25 3.24 30.08
C LEU A 444 4.48 4.54 29.92
N PHE A 445 3.56 4.59 28.96
CA PHE A 445 2.76 5.76 28.64
C PHE A 445 1.27 5.43 28.73
N ASP A 446 0.47 6.39 29.18
CA ASP A 446 -0.99 6.34 29.13
C ASP A 446 -1.47 7.54 28.32
N LEU A 447 -1.73 7.31 27.04
CA LEU A 447 -2.19 8.32 26.11
C LEU A 447 -3.56 8.87 26.51
N ALA A 448 -4.42 8.11 27.17
CA ALA A 448 -5.75 8.59 27.59
C ALA A 448 -5.65 9.57 28.77
N GLN A 449 -4.61 9.45 29.59
CA GLN A 449 -4.31 10.34 30.72
C GLN A 449 -3.26 11.41 30.41
N GLY A 450 -2.79 11.49 29.16
CA GLY A 450 -1.78 12.47 28.73
C GLY A 450 -0.40 12.29 29.37
N LEU A 451 -0.10 11.09 29.88
CA LEU A 451 1.22 10.71 30.35
C LEU A 451 2.05 10.24 29.16
N VAL A 452 2.67 11.20 28.48
CA VAL A 452 3.32 11.02 27.16
C VAL A 452 4.82 11.33 27.14
N PHE A 453 5.34 11.78 28.29
CA PHE A 453 6.75 12.06 28.51
C PHE A 453 7.21 11.45 29.85
N ARG A 454 8.43 10.93 29.85
CA ARG A 454 9.09 10.33 31.00
C ARG A 454 10.56 10.70 31.02
N CYS A 455 11.03 11.08 32.21
CA CYS A 455 12.44 11.31 32.49
C CYS A 455 12.94 10.23 33.47
N HIS A 456 13.99 9.49 33.09
CA HIS A 456 14.55 8.43 33.92
C HIS A 456 16.05 8.65 34.14
N ILE A 457 16.44 8.75 35.41
CA ILE A 457 17.83 8.86 35.84
C ILE A 457 18.29 7.50 36.35
N ILE A 458 19.41 7.02 35.83
CA ILE A 458 19.99 5.73 36.18
C ILE A 458 21.36 5.96 36.81
N TYR A 459 21.48 5.71 38.12
CA TYR A 459 22.70 5.91 38.88
C TYR A 459 23.58 4.65 38.93
N TYR A 460 24.89 4.82 38.87
CA TYR A 460 25.81 3.73 39.08
C TYR A 460 25.97 3.40 40.57
N LYS A 461 25.64 2.16 40.96
CA LYS A 461 25.68 1.56 42.30
C LYS A 461 24.75 2.15 43.36
N GLN A 462 24.63 3.47 43.47
CA GLN A 462 23.82 4.10 44.51
C GLN A 462 23.25 5.43 44.05
N ILE A 463 22.05 5.76 44.54
CA ILE A 463 21.42 7.07 44.32
C ILE A 463 22.28 8.15 44.97
N SER A 464 22.48 9.25 44.25
CA SER A 464 23.33 10.35 44.67
C SER A 464 22.71 11.13 45.83
N SER A 465 23.37 11.13 47.00
CA SER A 465 22.89 11.83 48.21
C SER A 465 22.95 13.36 48.12
N ASN A 466 23.72 13.90 47.17
CA ASN A 466 23.81 15.34 46.92
C ASN A 466 22.95 15.80 45.74
N HIS A 467 22.13 14.91 45.15
CA HIS A 467 21.31 15.17 43.97
C HIS A 467 22.11 15.72 42.77
N LEU A 468 23.38 15.29 42.62
CA LEU A 468 24.21 15.56 41.45
C LEU A 468 24.41 14.30 40.61
N LEU A 469 24.26 14.46 39.30
CA LEU A 469 24.58 13.45 38.29
C LEU A 469 26.10 13.41 38.05
N SER A 470 26.67 12.21 37.92
CA SER A 470 28.08 11.96 37.60
C SER A 470 28.26 11.37 36.19
N HIS A 471 29.51 11.32 35.70
CA HIS A 471 29.83 10.77 34.37
C HIS A 471 29.53 9.26 34.19
N LYS A 472 29.24 8.55 35.28
CA LYS A 472 28.86 7.13 35.25
C LYS A 472 27.34 6.94 35.19
N ASP A 473 26.58 7.98 35.47
CA ASP A 473 25.13 7.92 35.50
C ASP A 473 24.57 8.26 34.10
N LEU A 474 23.31 7.87 33.87
CA LEU A 474 22.62 8.08 32.60
C LEU A 474 21.34 8.86 32.82
N LEU A 475 20.97 9.63 31.80
CA LEU A 475 19.74 10.40 31.72
C LEU A 475 18.97 9.96 30.48
N ILE A 476 17.71 9.56 30.65
CA ILE A 476 16.84 9.16 29.55
C ILE A 476 15.67 10.13 29.46
N PHE A 477 15.47 10.70 28.28
CA PHE A 477 14.23 11.37 27.91
C PHE A 477 13.44 10.45 26.99
N ASN A 478 12.27 10.00 27.42
CA ASN A 478 11.44 9.07 26.65
C ASN A 478 10.11 9.73 26.32
N PHE A 479 9.76 9.72 25.03
CA PHE A 479 8.54 10.33 24.51
C PHE A 479 7.71 9.28 23.77
N HIS A 480 6.39 9.46 23.76
CA HIS A 480 5.54 8.70 22.85
C HIS A 480 5.48 9.36 21.47
N HIS A 481 5.79 8.60 20.41
CA HIS A 481 5.92 9.14 19.04
C HIS A 481 4.61 9.73 18.49
N ALA A 482 3.45 9.32 19.02
CA ALA A 482 2.16 9.93 18.64
C ALA A 482 2.12 11.45 18.90
N LEU A 483 2.89 11.98 19.85
CA LEU A 483 2.88 13.40 20.22
C LEU A 483 4.24 14.10 20.04
N PHE A 484 5.23 13.39 19.51
CA PHE A 484 6.60 13.88 19.41
C PHE A 484 7.30 13.30 18.17
N ASP A 485 8.04 14.13 17.44
CA ASP A 485 8.87 13.70 16.30
C ASP A 485 10.35 14.06 16.51
N PHE A 486 11.24 13.56 15.63
CA PHE A 486 12.67 13.82 15.75
C PHE A 486 13.04 15.32 15.75
N PRO A 487 12.51 16.17 14.84
CA PRO A 487 12.76 17.61 14.89
C PRO A 487 12.33 18.29 16.21
N SER A 488 11.29 17.78 16.88
CA SER A 488 10.85 18.30 18.17
C SER A 488 11.91 18.20 19.27
N MET A 489 12.89 17.29 19.15
CA MET A 489 13.98 17.16 20.12
C MET A 489 14.84 18.42 20.22
N ASN A 490 15.14 19.07 19.10
CA ASN A 490 15.95 20.29 19.10
C ASN A 490 15.24 21.44 19.84
N ILE A 491 13.92 21.54 19.66
CA ILE A 491 13.06 22.53 20.33
C ILE A 491 13.02 22.24 21.84
N PHE A 492 12.80 20.97 22.20
CA PHE A 492 12.76 20.53 23.59
C PHE A 492 14.07 20.81 24.32
N LEU A 493 15.21 20.44 23.74
CA LEU A 493 16.52 20.63 24.36
C LEU A 493 16.90 22.11 24.47
N HIS A 494 16.59 22.92 23.46
CA HIS A 494 16.80 24.37 23.51
C HIS A 494 16.07 25.00 24.70
N ASP A 495 14.77 24.71 24.83
CA ASP A 495 13.94 25.27 25.89
C ASP A 495 14.31 24.70 27.27
N LEU A 496 14.62 23.39 27.35
CA LEU A 496 15.10 22.78 28.58
C LEU A 496 16.39 23.44 29.08
N ASN A 497 17.35 23.68 28.19
CA ASN A 497 18.61 24.31 28.54
C ASN A 497 18.40 25.76 29.01
N GLN A 498 17.52 26.52 28.34
CA GLN A 498 17.16 27.88 28.75
C GLN A 498 16.50 27.88 30.15
N ALA A 499 15.53 27.00 30.37
CA ALA A 499 14.82 26.85 31.64
C ALA A 499 15.78 26.46 32.77
N TYR A 500 16.72 25.55 32.50
CA TYR A 500 17.72 25.10 33.48
C TYR A 500 18.69 26.21 33.86
N THR A 501 19.18 26.96 32.87
CA THR A 501 20.21 27.99 33.09
C THR A 501 19.65 29.24 33.75
N THR A 502 18.43 29.64 33.38
CA THR A 502 17.84 30.92 33.81
C THR A 502 16.74 30.79 34.87
N GLY A 503 16.19 29.59 35.07
CA GLY A 503 15.03 29.35 35.92
C GLY A 503 13.70 29.90 35.35
N GLN A 504 13.69 30.39 34.11
CA GLN A 504 12.51 30.95 33.43
C GLN A 504 12.51 30.56 31.94
N LEU A 505 11.34 30.64 31.31
CA LEU A 505 11.20 30.49 29.85
C LEU A 505 10.62 31.79 29.29
N LEU A 506 11.24 32.29 28.22
CA LEU A 506 10.67 33.38 27.46
C LEU A 506 9.58 32.82 26.55
N TYR A 507 8.39 33.42 26.61
CA TYR A 507 7.34 33.21 25.63
C TYR A 507 7.61 34.17 24.47
N ASP A 508 7.71 33.65 23.26
CA ASP A 508 7.81 34.50 22.08
C ASP A 508 6.40 35.03 21.76
N ASP A 509 6.21 36.34 21.85
CA ASP A 509 4.91 37.00 21.59
C ASP A 509 4.41 36.77 20.14
N ASN A 510 5.26 36.23 19.25
CA ASN A 510 4.95 36.01 17.83
C ASN A 510 4.36 34.63 17.47
N THR A 511 4.38 33.61 18.33
CA THR A 511 3.97 32.24 17.97
C THR A 511 2.80 31.72 18.82
N ASN A 512 1.58 32.18 18.50
CA ASN A 512 0.34 31.72 19.15
C ASN A 512 -0.18 30.36 18.63
N LEU A 513 0.52 29.69 17.71
CA LEU A 513 0.09 28.42 17.12
C LEU A 513 0.56 27.23 17.98
N ARG A 514 -0.39 26.39 18.39
CA ARG A 514 -0.17 25.12 19.10
C ARG A 514 -0.37 23.96 18.14
N TYR A 515 0.10 22.76 18.52
CA TYR A 515 -0.11 21.56 17.70
C TYR A 515 -1.59 21.23 17.48
N LEU A 516 -2.47 21.51 18.46
CA LEU A 516 -3.91 21.33 18.27
C LEU A 516 -4.44 22.20 17.12
N ASP A 517 -3.92 23.43 16.98
CA ASP A 517 -4.32 24.34 15.92
C ASP A 517 -3.86 23.80 14.55
N TYR A 518 -2.68 23.17 14.49
CA TYR A 518 -2.22 22.42 13.30
C TYR A 518 -3.16 21.28 12.93
N ALA A 519 -3.57 20.45 13.91
CA ALA A 519 -4.46 19.32 13.65
C ALA A 519 -5.80 19.77 13.09
N VAL A 520 -6.35 20.88 13.59
CA VAL A 520 -7.57 21.49 13.04
C VAL A 520 -7.37 21.97 11.60
N ILE A 521 -6.26 22.67 11.33
CA ILE A 521 -5.90 23.13 9.98
C ILE A 521 -5.80 21.95 9.00
N GLU A 522 -5.17 20.84 9.43
CA GLU A 522 -5.03 19.62 8.63
C GLU A 522 -6.39 18.98 8.29
N GLN A 523 -7.30 18.94 9.27
CA GLN A 523 -8.64 18.37 9.11
C GLN A 523 -9.55 19.23 8.22
N GLN A 524 -9.39 20.56 8.27
CA GLN A 524 -10.14 21.52 7.44
C GLN A 524 -9.53 21.74 6.05
N MET A 525 -8.41 21.08 5.75
CA MET A 525 -7.71 21.25 4.47
C MET A 525 -8.64 20.91 3.28
N SER A 526 -8.79 21.88 2.36
CA SER A 526 -9.66 21.77 1.18
C SER A 526 -9.23 20.62 0.26
N MET A 527 -10.23 19.95 -0.33
CA MET A 527 -10.10 18.81 -1.25
C MET A 527 -9.63 19.15 -2.66
N THR A 528 -9.00 20.30 -2.90
CA THR A 528 -8.72 20.76 -4.27
C THR A 528 -7.23 20.88 -4.56
N GLY A 529 -6.80 20.48 -5.76
CA GLY A 529 -5.39 20.46 -6.17
C GLY A 529 -4.65 19.21 -5.69
N ALA A 530 -4.36 19.11 -4.39
CA ALA A 530 -3.59 17.99 -3.83
C ALA A 530 -4.32 16.64 -3.93
N SER A 531 -5.62 16.62 -3.63
CA SER A 531 -6.45 15.40 -3.78
C SER A 531 -6.51 14.93 -5.24
N MET A 532 -6.73 15.84 -6.19
CA MET A 532 -6.73 15.49 -7.62
C MET A 532 -5.39 14.94 -8.08
N PHE A 533 -4.28 15.54 -7.61
CA PHE A 533 -2.94 15.04 -7.91
C PHE A 533 -2.74 13.62 -7.39
N TRP A 534 -3.08 13.33 -6.14
CA TRP A 534 -2.88 12.00 -5.55
C TRP A 534 -3.81 10.93 -6.15
N LEU A 535 -5.03 11.30 -6.53
CA LEU A 535 -5.94 10.44 -7.30
C LEU A 535 -5.34 10.03 -8.66
N ASP A 536 -4.73 10.99 -9.37
CA ASP A 536 -4.07 10.74 -10.65
C ASP A 536 -2.78 9.94 -10.49
N ALA A 537 -1.91 10.33 -9.54
CA ALA A 537 -0.63 9.68 -9.27
C ALA A 537 -0.78 8.18 -8.91
N LEU A 538 -1.86 7.84 -8.21
CA LEU A 538 -2.15 6.46 -7.79
C LEU A 538 -3.22 5.78 -8.65
N HIS A 539 -3.58 6.36 -9.79
CA HIS A 539 -4.61 5.79 -10.66
C HIS A 539 -4.25 4.36 -11.13
N ASN A 540 -5.12 3.38 -10.88
CA ASN A 540 -4.90 1.95 -11.13
C ASN A 540 -3.71 1.33 -10.36
N CYS A 541 -3.18 2.01 -9.35
CA CYS A 541 -2.16 1.44 -8.47
C CYS A 541 -2.80 0.34 -7.62
N LYS A 542 -2.25 -0.85 -7.63
CA LYS A 542 -2.77 -2.01 -6.90
C LYS A 542 -2.28 -2.01 -5.45
N LEU A 543 -2.68 -0.99 -4.69
CA LEU A 543 -2.27 -0.83 -3.29
C LEU A 543 -2.76 -1.95 -2.36
N ASP A 544 -3.76 -2.73 -2.80
CA ASP A 544 -4.27 -3.91 -2.12
C ASP A 544 -3.42 -5.18 -2.34
N GLN A 545 -2.57 -5.19 -3.37
CA GLN A 545 -1.67 -6.30 -3.65
C GLN A 545 -0.35 -6.14 -2.89
N ARG A 546 0.04 -7.19 -2.17
CA ARG A 546 1.31 -7.23 -1.43
C ARG A 546 2.46 -7.49 -2.39
N LEU A 547 3.59 -6.83 -2.17
CA LEU A 547 4.82 -7.10 -2.93
C LEU A 547 5.26 -8.56 -2.68
N SER A 548 5.51 -9.30 -3.76
CA SER A 548 6.03 -10.67 -3.71
C SER A 548 7.54 -10.67 -3.44
N LEU A 549 7.93 -10.32 -2.21
CA LEU A 549 9.32 -10.42 -1.76
C LEU A 549 9.67 -11.89 -1.41
N PRO A 550 10.96 -12.27 -1.35
CA PRO A 550 11.40 -13.62 -0.99
C PRO A 550 11.21 -13.88 0.52
N PHE A 551 9.96 -14.03 0.94
CA PHE A 551 9.60 -14.30 2.32
C PHE A 551 9.94 -15.74 2.70
N ASP A 552 10.43 -15.96 3.93
CA ASP A 552 10.60 -17.31 4.50
C ASP A 552 9.27 -17.87 5.04
N ARG A 553 8.30 -16.98 5.30
CA ARG A 553 7.03 -17.30 5.95
C ARG A 553 5.88 -16.49 5.33
N TYR A 554 4.73 -17.12 5.15
CA TYR A 554 3.51 -16.44 4.72
C TYR A 554 2.81 -15.76 5.89
N ARG A 555 2.34 -14.53 5.70
CA ARG A 555 1.49 -13.83 6.67
C ARG A 555 0.01 -14.10 6.36
N LEU A 556 -0.66 -14.79 7.28
CA LEU A 556 -2.07 -15.17 7.13
C LEU A 556 -3.06 -14.00 7.33
N SER A 557 -2.70 -12.95 8.09
CA SER A 557 -3.50 -11.73 8.24
C SER A 557 -2.67 -10.49 8.64
N ASN A 558 -3.21 -9.29 8.38
CA ASN A 558 -2.56 -8.01 8.70
C ASN A 558 -2.56 -7.65 10.19
N GLU A 559 -3.32 -8.37 11.02
CA GLU A 559 -3.53 -8.08 12.45
C GLU A 559 -2.33 -8.50 13.31
N HIS A 560 -1.36 -9.25 12.76
CA HIS A 560 -0.33 -9.94 13.55
C HIS A 560 1.10 -9.45 13.27
N ARG A 561 1.35 -8.15 13.06
CA ARG A 561 2.73 -7.63 12.99
C ARG A 561 3.31 -7.49 14.39
N SER A 562 4.23 -8.38 14.78
CA SER A 562 4.82 -8.40 16.13
C SER A 562 5.71 -7.18 16.44
N GLY A 563 6.13 -6.45 15.39
CA GLY A 563 7.10 -5.36 15.52
C GLY A 563 8.55 -5.84 15.68
N ARG A 564 8.79 -7.15 15.70
CA ARG A 564 10.12 -7.76 15.73
C ARG A 564 10.75 -7.74 14.35
N GLY A 565 12.04 -7.45 14.29
CA GLY A 565 12.79 -7.40 13.05
C GLY A 565 14.23 -7.83 13.20
N THR A 566 14.96 -7.86 12.08
CA THR A 566 16.40 -8.06 12.03
C THR A 566 17.01 -7.02 11.10
N SER A 567 18.30 -6.75 11.27
CA SER A 567 19.01 -5.71 10.53
C SER A 567 20.33 -6.24 10.00
N VAL A 568 20.60 -6.00 8.73
CA VAL A 568 21.86 -6.32 8.08
C VAL A 568 22.39 -5.08 7.38
N SER A 569 23.64 -4.71 7.66
CA SER A 569 24.33 -3.59 7.04
C SER A 569 25.55 -4.03 6.26
N PHE A 570 25.87 -3.30 5.20
CA PHE A 570 27.15 -3.41 4.50
C PHE A 570 27.66 -2.03 4.07
N ASP A 571 28.98 -1.86 4.12
CA ASP A 571 29.66 -0.64 3.67
C ASP A 571 30.00 -0.76 2.18
N PHE A 572 29.91 0.34 1.44
CA PHE A 572 30.25 0.37 0.02
C PHE A 572 31.77 0.24 -0.22
N GLY A 573 32.57 0.61 0.79
CA GLY A 573 34.00 0.83 0.61
C GLY A 573 34.28 2.07 -0.24
N GLN A 574 35.57 2.39 -0.44
CA GLN A 574 35.96 3.63 -1.11
C GLN A 574 35.60 3.64 -2.61
N ASP A 575 35.84 2.53 -3.31
CA ASP A 575 35.65 2.47 -4.77
C ASP A 575 34.18 2.66 -5.16
N LEU A 576 33.26 1.90 -4.55
CA LEU A 576 31.83 2.00 -4.86
C LEU A 576 31.26 3.36 -4.41
N SER A 577 31.70 3.89 -3.27
CA SER A 577 31.30 5.22 -2.81
C SER A 577 31.73 6.33 -3.79
N HIS A 578 32.96 6.25 -4.27
CA HIS A 578 33.47 7.18 -5.29
C HIS A 578 32.65 7.12 -6.59
N HIS A 579 32.33 5.91 -7.06
CA HIS A 579 31.50 5.73 -8.26
C HIS A 579 30.07 6.24 -8.07
N PHE A 580 29.48 6.03 -6.89
CA PHE A 580 28.16 6.55 -6.55
C PHE A 580 28.12 8.09 -6.63
N LEU A 581 29.17 8.76 -6.13
CA LEU A 581 29.32 10.22 -6.21
C LEU A 581 29.55 10.73 -7.63
N LEU A 582 30.34 10.03 -8.45
CA LEU A 582 30.57 10.45 -9.83
C LEU A 582 29.28 10.46 -10.65
N HIS A 583 28.38 9.50 -10.42
CA HIS A 583 27.12 9.39 -11.16
C HIS A 583 26.18 10.58 -10.95
N THR A 584 26.23 11.26 -9.81
CA THR A 584 25.40 12.45 -9.56
C THR A 584 25.95 13.70 -10.24
N SER A 585 27.28 13.77 -10.41
CA SER A 585 27.98 14.92 -10.97
C SER A 585 27.79 15.10 -12.48
N SER A 586 27.48 14.04 -13.23
CA SER A 586 27.32 14.14 -14.68
C SER A 586 26.02 14.84 -15.12
N ASP A 587 24.92 14.71 -14.36
CA ASP A 587 23.57 15.02 -14.87
C ASP A 587 22.62 15.69 -13.85
N ASN A 588 23.14 16.27 -12.77
CA ASN A 588 22.35 16.98 -11.74
C ASN A 588 21.27 16.11 -11.04
N ILE A 589 21.53 14.82 -10.85
CA ILE A 589 20.68 13.92 -10.05
C ILE A 589 21.10 14.00 -8.59
N SER A 590 20.15 14.24 -7.66
CA SER A 590 20.44 14.22 -6.22
C SER A 590 20.84 12.82 -5.74
N LEU A 591 21.78 12.72 -4.78
CA LEU A 591 22.21 11.44 -4.18
C LEU A 591 21.05 10.63 -3.61
N GLU A 592 20.11 11.30 -2.95
CA GLU A 592 18.91 10.69 -2.38
C GLU A 592 18.06 10.01 -3.46
N TYR A 593 17.87 10.67 -4.60
CA TYR A 593 17.04 10.16 -5.69
C TYR A 593 17.73 9.06 -6.50
N LEU A 594 19.06 9.11 -6.57
CA LEU A 594 19.86 8.01 -7.12
C LEU A 594 19.72 6.75 -6.25
N ALA A 595 19.84 6.89 -4.92
CA ALA A 595 19.66 5.79 -3.97
C ALA A 595 18.23 5.21 -4.01
N LEU A 596 17.23 6.09 -4.12
CA LEU A 596 15.84 5.70 -4.30
C LEU A 596 15.62 4.93 -5.63
N ALA A 597 16.26 5.36 -6.72
CA ALA A 597 16.19 4.65 -8.00
C ALA A 597 16.87 3.28 -7.93
N THR A 598 18.01 3.16 -7.23
CA THR A 598 18.61 1.86 -6.92
C THR A 598 17.61 0.96 -6.20
N TYR A 599 16.86 1.48 -5.24
CA TYR A 599 15.88 0.69 -4.51
C TYR A 599 14.73 0.20 -5.39
N TYR A 600 14.16 1.05 -6.24
CA TYR A 600 13.12 0.64 -7.19
C TYR A 600 13.60 -0.46 -8.14
N VAL A 601 14.81 -0.32 -8.69
CA VAL A 601 15.39 -1.35 -9.56
C VAL A 601 15.67 -2.64 -8.78
N PHE A 602 16.09 -2.54 -7.52
CA PHE A 602 16.27 -3.70 -6.65
C PHE A 602 14.95 -4.42 -6.37
N LEU A 603 13.88 -3.68 -6.04
CA LEU A 603 12.54 -4.24 -5.85
C LEU A 603 12.01 -4.89 -7.12
N PHE A 604 12.14 -4.24 -8.29
CA PHE A 604 11.78 -4.84 -9.58
C PHE A 604 12.47 -6.19 -9.79
N LYS A 605 13.75 -6.30 -9.41
CA LYS A 605 14.49 -7.54 -9.51
C LYS A 605 14.11 -8.58 -8.46
N LEU A 606 13.76 -8.17 -7.24
CA LEU A 606 13.33 -9.08 -6.17
C LEU A 606 11.91 -9.62 -6.35
N THR A 607 11.07 -8.93 -7.11
CA THR A 607 9.65 -9.24 -7.33
C THR A 607 9.40 -9.90 -8.70
N ASN A 608 10.41 -10.58 -9.24
CA ASN A 608 10.37 -11.25 -10.55
C ASN A 608 9.87 -10.33 -11.70
N GLY A 609 10.24 -9.06 -11.67
CA GLY A 609 9.97 -8.11 -12.74
C GLY A 609 8.71 -7.26 -12.59
N GLU A 610 8.17 -7.09 -11.37
CA GLU A 610 7.05 -6.19 -11.13
C GLU A 610 7.38 -4.74 -11.49
N LYS A 611 6.65 -4.19 -12.46
CA LYS A 611 6.96 -2.90 -13.08
C LYS A 611 6.30 -1.71 -12.37
N ASP A 612 5.21 -1.94 -11.63
CA ASP A 612 4.43 -0.87 -11.00
C ASP A 612 4.58 -0.98 -9.49
N LEU A 613 5.58 -0.28 -8.94
CA LEU A 613 6.00 -0.43 -7.56
C LEU A 613 5.57 0.78 -6.75
N CYS A 614 5.04 0.56 -5.55
CA CYS A 614 4.71 1.64 -4.62
C CYS A 614 5.38 1.41 -3.26
N ILE A 615 6.15 2.39 -2.80
CA ILE A 615 6.88 2.34 -1.53
C ILE A 615 6.47 3.49 -0.62
N GLY A 616 6.73 3.38 0.69
CA GLY A 616 6.57 4.48 1.63
C GLY A 616 7.83 5.33 1.76
N ILE A 617 7.67 6.65 1.73
CA ILE A 617 8.71 7.60 2.15
C ILE A 617 8.17 8.49 3.27
N ASN A 618 9.02 8.82 4.23
CA ASN A 618 8.67 9.72 5.32
C ASN A 618 9.10 11.15 4.98
N THR A 619 8.23 12.11 5.26
CA THR A 619 8.49 13.55 5.09
C THR A 619 8.37 14.25 6.44
N HIS A 620 9.11 15.34 6.63
CA HIS A 620 9.12 16.09 7.90
C HIS A 620 7.77 16.73 8.24
N GLY A 621 6.90 16.98 7.25
CA GLY A 621 5.56 17.54 7.43
C GLY A 621 5.49 18.99 7.96
N ARG A 622 6.63 19.65 8.22
CA ARG A 622 6.73 21.06 8.59
C ARG A 622 6.86 21.93 7.33
N TYR A 623 5.81 21.97 6.51
CA TYR A 623 5.79 22.66 5.21
C TYR A 623 5.57 24.19 5.29
N ARG A 624 5.57 24.73 6.51
CA ARG A 624 5.26 26.13 6.84
C ARG A 624 6.18 26.56 7.98
N ASP A 625 6.77 27.76 7.84
CA ASP A 625 7.69 28.32 8.83
C ASP A 625 7.07 28.39 10.23
N GLU A 626 5.75 28.61 10.33
CA GLU A 626 5.06 28.69 11.62
C GLU A 626 5.03 27.37 12.39
N PHE A 627 5.30 26.24 11.74
CA PHE A 627 5.33 24.91 12.37
C PHE A 627 6.72 24.53 12.87
N GLU A 628 7.79 25.24 12.48
CA GLU A 628 9.16 24.87 12.86
C GLU A 628 9.41 24.95 14.38
N SER A 629 8.70 25.83 15.08
CA SER A 629 8.87 26.05 16.53
C SER A 629 7.90 25.26 17.42
N ILE A 630 7.12 24.33 16.86
CA ILE A 630 6.07 23.60 17.59
C ILE A 630 6.53 22.17 17.90
N ILE A 631 6.43 21.74 19.17
CA ILE A 631 6.58 20.33 19.53
C ILE A 631 5.32 19.55 19.14
N GLY A 632 5.47 18.44 18.42
CA GLY A 632 4.36 17.61 17.99
C GLY A 632 4.76 16.51 17.01
N MET A 633 3.78 15.77 16.48
CA MET A 633 4.00 14.72 15.49
C MET A 633 3.66 15.22 14.08
N PHE A 634 4.64 15.73 13.34
CA PHE A 634 4.40 16.27 11.98
C PHE A 634 4.74 15.27 10.87
N VAL A 635 5.49 14.20 11.15
CA VAL A 635 5.95 13.26 10.13
C VAL A 635 4.78 12.66 9.35
N ASN A 636 4.75 12.92 8.04
CA ASN A 636 3.77 12.36 7.12
C ASN A 636 4.46 11.33 6.24
N ALA A 637 3.89 10.12 6.14
CA ALA A 637 4.36 9.13 5.20
C ALA A 637 3.53 9.23 3.92
N ILE A 638 4.18 9.28 2.76
CA ILE A 638 3.47 9.35 1.47
C ILE A 638 3.78 8.10 0.64
N PRO A 639 2.79 7.59 -0.12
CA PRO A 639 3.01 6.51 -1.05
C PRO A 639 3.69 7.09 -2.29
N LEU A 640 4.88 6.59 -2.61
CA LEU A 640 5.58 6.94 -3.82
C LEU A 640 5.48 5.77 -4.79
N ARG A 641 4.74 5.97 -5.88
CA ARG A 641 4.58 4.99 -6.97
C ARG A 641 5.57 5.29 -8.08
N CYS A 642 6.24 4.28 -8.61
CA CYS A 642 7.08 4.38 -9.80
C CYS A 642 6.74 3.24 -10.76
N GLN A 643 6.41 3.61 -12.01
CA GLN A 643 6.29 2.66 -13.10
C GLN A 643 7.62 2.57 -13.84
N LEU A 644 8.24 1.40 -13.80
CA LEU A 644 9.55 1.15 -14.39
C LEU A 644 9.41 0.63 -15.82
N ASP A 645 10.13 1.27 -16.74
CA ASP A 645 10.42 0.68 -18.04
C ASP A 645 11.75 -0.11 -17.95
N PRO A 646 11.69 -1.45 -17.96
CA PRO A 646 12.86 -2.29 -17.75
C PRO A 646 13.90 -2.21 -18.89
N HIS A 647 13.51 -1.72 -20.06
CA HIS A 647 14.39 -1.56 -21.22
C HIS A 647 15.22 -0.27 -21.18
N LEU A 648 14.95 0.61 -20.21
CA LEU A 648 15.76 1.81 -19.99
C LEU A 648 17.03 1.47 -19.21
N SER A 649 18.07 2.27 -19.43
CA SER A 649 19.26 2.22 -18.59
C SER A 649 18.95 2.75 -17.18
N PHE A 650 19.73 2.31 -16.20
CA PHE A 650 19.62 2.76 -14.82
C PHE A 650 19.59 4.30 -14.70
N HIS A 651 20.45 4.96 -15.47
CA HIS A 651 20.54 6.41 -15.49
C HIS A 651 19.23 7.11 -15.89
N LYS A 652 18.54 6.60 -16.93
CA LYS A 652 17.24 7.15 -17.36
C LYS A 652 16.14 6.91 -16.32
N ILE A 653 16.18 5.76 -15.65
CA ILE A 653 15.27 5.47 -14.54
C ILE A 653 15.52 6.40 -13.37
N ALA A 654 16.78 6.64 -12.99
CA ALA A 654 17.11 7.57 -11.91
C ALA A 654 16.59 8.99 -12.20
N LYS A 655 16.69 9.45 -13.45
CA LYS A 655 16.11 10.72 -13.87
C LYS A 655 14.59 10.74 -13.77
N HIS A 656 13.93 9.68 -14.23
CA HIS A 656 12.48 9.53 -14.12
C HIS A 656 11.99 9.54 -12.66
N VAL A 657 12.69 8.80 -11.78
CA VAL A 657 12.41 8.76 -10.33
C VAL A 657 12.56 10.14 -9.70
N GLN A 658 13.62 10.89 -10.04
CA GLN A 658 13.81 12.27 -9.59
C GLN A 658 12.67 13.18 -10.04
N ASP A 659 12.29 13.13 -11.30
CA ASP A 659 11.23 14.01 -11.83
C ASP A 659 9.86 13.68 -11.19
N ASN A 660 9.61 12.40 -10.91
CA ASN A 660 8.42 11.94 -10.20
C ASN A 660 8.38 12.41 -8.74
N ILE A 661 9.42 12.14 -7.95
CA ILE A 661 9.44 12.53 -6.53
C ILE A 661 9.39 14.05 -6.37
N VAL A 662 10.05 14.84 -7.23
CA VAL A 662 9.96 16.32 -7.19
C VAL A 662 8.52 16.81 -7.35
N ASN A 663 7.70 16.12 -8.15
CA ASN A 663 6.27 16.44 -8.28
C ASN A 663 5.46 16.00 -7.06
N CYS A 664 5.71 14.79 -6.52
CA CYS A 664 5.06 14.31 -5.30
C CYS A 664 5.36 15.20 -4.09
N MET A 665 6.60 15.69 -3.96
CA MET A 665 7.01 16.53 -2.82
C MET A 665 6.25 17.86 -2.74
N LYS A 666 5.73 18.40 -3.86
CA LYS A 666 4.87 19.60 -3.87
C LYS A 666 3.57 19.41 -3.09
N TYR A 667 3.10 18.17 -2.97
CA TYR A 667 1.84 17.81 -2.30
C TYR A 667 2.06 16.84 -1.12
N SER A 668 3.30 16.74 -0.63
CA SER A 668 3.70 15.87 0.49
C SER A 668 3.04 16.21 1.82
N TYR A 669 2.52 17.43 1.97
CA TYR A 669 1.75 17.86 3.14
C TYR A 669 0.36 17.21 3.24
N PHE A 670 -0.13 16.58 2.16
CA PHE A 670 -1.46 15.98 2.14
C PHE A 670 -1.47 14.64 2.90
N PRO A 671 -2.38 14.42 3.86
CA PRO A 671 -2.30 13.25 4.75
C PRO A 671 -2.52 11.91 4.05
N LEU A 672 -1.71 10.89 4.38
CA LEU A 672 -1.81 9.53 3.83
C LEU A 672 -3.23 8.95 3.87
N GLN A 673 -3.91 9.08 5.01
CA GLN A 673 -5.26 8.54 5.20
C GLN A 673 -6.24 9.16 4.21
N ARG A 674 -6.07 10.44 3.88
CA ARG A 674 -6.91 11.09 2.87
C ARG A 674 -6.56 10.61 1.46
N ILE A 675 -5.29 10.32 1.18
CA ILE A 675 -4.87 9.71 -0.08
C ILE A 675 -5.52 8.33 -0.24
N LEU A 676 -5.45 7.49 0.80
CA LEU A 676 -5.96 6.12 0.76
C LEU A 676 -7.51 6.07 0.70
N ASN A 677 -8.21 6.90 1.48
CA ASN A 677 -9.68 6.92 1.50
C ASN A 677 -10.32 7.34 0.16
N GLN A 678 -9.54 7.93 -0.75
CA GLN A 678 -10.02 8.33 -2.08
C GLN A 678 -9.95 7.16 -3.09
N HIS A 679 -9.28 6.07 -2.76
CA HIS A 679 -9.08 4.96 -3.67
C HIS A 679 -10.23 3.92 -3.52
N PRO A 680 -11.00 3.64 -4.57
CA PRO A 680 -12.29 2.91 -4.49
C PRO A 680 -12.17 1.44 -4.04
N ASN A 681 -10.97 0.87 -4.06
CA ASN A 681 -10.73 -0.55 -3.76
C ASN A 681 -10.01 -0.79 -2.41
N ILE A 682 -9.80 0.25 -1.59
CA ILE A 682 -9.08 0.11 -0.31
C ILE A 682 -10.09 -0.03 0.83
N SER A 683 -10.34 -1.29 1.23
CA SER A 683 -11.26 -1.62 2.34
C SER A 683 -10.59 -1.62 3.72
N ASN A 684 -9.26 -1.66 3.75
CA ASN A 684 -8.45 -1.69 4.98
C ASN A 684 -7.31 -0.66 4.85
N PRO A 685 -6.93 0.05 5.92
CA PRO A 685 -5.82 0.98 5.89
C PRO A 685 -4.53 0.21 5.59
N VAL A 686 -4.14 0.17 4.32
CA VAL A 686 -2.95 -0.55 3.87
C VAL A 686 -1.75 0.10 4.55
N PHE A 687 -1.11 -0.63 5.44
CA PHE A 687 0.27 -0.38 5.79
C PHE A 687 1.11 -0.75 4.56
N LEU A 688 1.78 0.23 3.96
CA LEU A 688 2.77 -0.01 2.90
C LEU A 688 3.70 -1.15 3.35
N ASP A 689 4.01 -2.08 2.46
CA ASP A 689 4.89 -3.22 2.77
C ASP A 689 6.29 -2.76 3.10
N THR A 690 6.72 -1.73 2.39
CA THR A 690 8.12 -1.38 2.30
C THR A 690 8.35 0.12 2.34
N SER A 691 9.48 0.54 2.90
CA SER A 691 9.84 1.95 3.00
C SER A 691 11.31 2.21 2.69
N PHE A 692 11.60 3.45 2.33
CA PHE A 692 12.94 3.93 2.02
C PHE A 692 13.31 5.13 2.88
N ASP A 693 14.51 5.11 3.46
CA ASP A 693 15.10 6.25 4.14
C ASP A 693 16.50 6.56 3.59
N PHE A 694 16.84 7.84 3.50
CA PHE A 694 18.17 8.33 3.16
C PHE A 694 18.66 9.27 4.24
N ILE A 695 19.83 8.99 4.82
CA ILE A 695 20.41 9.72 5.94
C ILE A 695 21.79 10.22 5.55
N SER A 696 22.06 11.51 5.74
CA SER A 696 23.40 12.08 5.56
C SER A 696 23.89 12.63 6.89
N SER A 697 25.08 12.22 7.33
CA SER A 697 25.68 12.62 8.62
C SER A 697 27.15 12.97 8.46
N MET A 698 27.69 13.77 9.39
CA MET A 698 29.12 14.16 9.38
C MET A 698 30.03 13.14 10.06
N THR A 699 29.54 12.23 10.91
CA THR A 699 30.39 11.28 11.65
C THR A 699 29.81 9.88 11.64
N LYS A 700 30.69 8.86 11.64
CA LYS A 700 30.29 7.42 11.62
C LYS A 700 29.62 7.00 12.93
N ASP A 701 29.97 7.67 14.02
CA ASP A 701 29.36 7.55 15.35
C ASP A 701 28.93 8.95 15.81
N GLU A 702 27.67 9.35 15.60
CA GLU A 702 27.14 10.57 16.20
C GLU A 702 27.18 10.43 17.72
N LYS A 703 28.21 11.01 18.34
CA LYS A 703 28.05 11.57 19.69
C LYS A 703 27.45 12.95 19.51
N ASP A 704 26.13 13.01 19.30
CA ASP A 704 25.42 14.28 19.41
C ASP A 704 25.65 14.80 20.83
N GLU A 705 26.50 15.81 20.95
CA GLU A 705 26.74 16.47 22.22
C GLU A 705 25.64 17.48 22.47
N ILE A 706 25.03 17.40 23.64
CA ILE A 706 24.05 18.39 24.09
C ILE A 706 24.58 19.10 25.33
N MET A 707 24.12 20.33 25.54
CA MET A 707 24.42 21.14 26.71
C MET A 707 23.16 21.31 27.55
N ILE A 708 23.27 21.06 28.86
CA ILE A 708 22.26 21.44 29.85
C ILE A 708 22.97 22.23 30.95
N GLY A 709 22.76 23.54 30.99
CA GLY A 709 23.59 24.46 31.76
C GLY A 709 25.05 24.42 31.28
N ASP A 710 25.99 24.28 32.21
CA ASP A 710 27.43 24.12 31.91
C ASP A 710 27.84 22.65 31.71
N SER A 711 26.86 21.73 31.66
CA SER A 711 27.09 20.28 31.68
C SER A 711 26.97 19.69 30.28
N ARG A 712 28.05 19.03 29.82
CA ARG A 712 28.10 18.35 28.52
C ARG A 712 27.60 16.92 28.63
N PHE A 713 26.71 16.54 27.73
CA PHE A 713 26.23 15.17 27.59
C PHE A 713 26.56 14.66 26.21
N SER A 714 26.89 13.38 26.11
CA SER A 714 26.94 12.65 24.84
C SER A 714 25.67 11.83 24.71
N LEU A 715 24.95 12.01 23.61
CA LEU A 715 23.94 11.04 23.18
C LEU A 715 24.65 9.70 22.95
N LEU A 716 24.17 8.65 23.59
CA LEU A 716 24.66 7.31 23.32
C LEU A 716 23.97 6.81 22.05
N PRO A 717 24.71 6.34 21.04
CA PRO A 717 24.11 5.72 19.85
C PRO A 717 23.34 4.49 20.31
N PHE A 718 22.04 4.64 20.42
CA PHE A 718 21.19 3.66 21.07
C PHE A 718 20.40 2.87 20.03
N SER A 719 21.12 2.00 19.32
CA SER A 719 20.50 0.87 18.62
C SER A 719 20.21 -0.21 19.66
N ILE A 720 19.05 -0.18 20.33
CA ILE A 720 18.65 -1.38 21.10
C ILE A 720 18.37 -2.49 20.11
N LYS A 721 19.39 -3.29 19.90
CA LYS A 721 19.26 -4.69 19.58
C LYS A 721 18.42 -5.34 20.68
N ILE A 722 17.18 -5.74 20.41
CA ILE A 722 16.30 -6.51 21.31
C ILE A 722 17.03 -7.72 21.91
N SER A 723 17.90 -8.32 21.10
CA SER A 723 18.93 -9.31 21.43
C SER A 723 20.06 -9.13 20.41
N GLU A 724 21.19 -9.86 20.50
CA GLU A 724 22.32 -9.75 19.56
C GLU A 724 21.92 -9.66 18.06
N ASN A 725 20.78 -10.26 17.68
CA ASN A 725 20.29 -10.43 16.31
C ASN A 725 18.92 -9.80 16.00
N GLU A 726 18.25 -9.15 16.95
CA GLU A 726 16.87 -8.69 16.79
C GLU A 726 16.78 -7.17 16.97
N ILE A 727 15.99 -6.49 16.14
CA ILE A 727 15.65 -5.06 16.21
C ILE A 727 14.13 -4.89 16.18
N MET A 728 13.66 -3.64 16.20
CA MET A 728 12.25 -3.32 16.01
C MET A 728 12.01 -2.89 14.56
N SER A 729 11.01 -3.46 13.91
CA SER A 729 10.61 -3.10 12.54
C SER A 729 9.15 -2.68 12.47
N LYS A 730 8.91 -1.49 11.90
CA LYS A 730 7.55 -0.95 11.67
C LYS A 730 6.94 -1.47 10.37
N PHE A 731 7.79 -1.79 9.40
CA PHE A 731 7.44 -2.26 8.05
C PHE A 731 7.94 -3.70 7.85
N ASP A 732 7.53 -4.31 6.74
CA ASP A 732 7.96 -5.68 6.42
C ASP A 732 9.39 -5.69 5.91
N PHE A 733 9.77 -4.66 5.16
CA PHE A 733 11.10 -4.50 4.59
C PHE A 733 11.45 -3.00 4.46
N ILE A 734 12.60 -2.57 4.97
CA ILE A 734 13.05 -1.17 4.91
C ILE A 734 14.47 -1.15 4.35
N LEU A 735 14.71 -0.33 3.33
CA LEU A 735 16.06 -0.03 2.88
C LEU A 735 16.47 1.37 3.35
N ARG A 736 17.55 1.44 4.12
CA ARG A 736 18.16 2.70 4.56
C ARG A 736 19.52 2.89 3.89
N PHE A 737 19.69 4.01 3.21
CA PHE A 737 20.98 4.49 2.73
C PHE A 737 21.56 5.50 3.71
N GLN A 738 22.84 5.35 4.05
CA GLN A 738 23.57 6.29 4.88
C GLN A 738 24.76 6.85 4.10
N HIS A 739 24.96 8.16 4.18
CA HIS A 739 26.08 8.87 3.56
C HIS A 739 26.87 9.61 4.64
N ASN A 740 28.12 9.19 4.85
CA ASN A 740 29.05 9.88 5.72
C ASN A 740 29.75 11.00 4.95
N LEU A 741 29.37 12.24 5.24
CA LEU A 741 29.83 13.44 4.55
C LEU A 741 31.31 13.76 4.78
N ASN A 742 31.91 13.31 5.88
CA ASN A 742 33.34 13.54 6.15
C ASN A 742 34.23 12.55 5.40
N LEU A 743 33.82 11.29 5.35
CA LEU A 743 34.57 10.23 4.66
C LEU A 743 34.17 10.10 3.18
N ASN A 744 33.06 10.71 2.77
CA ASN A 744 32.39 10.48 1.49
C ASN A 744 32.14 8.98 1.23
N GLU A 745 31.79 8.25 2.30
CA GLU A 745 31.52 6.82 2.28
C GLU A 745 30.01 6.57 2.41
N PHE A 746 29.52 5.56 1.70
CA PHE A 746 28.13 5.12 1.77
C PHE A 746 28.03 3.75 2.45
N SER A 747 26.91 3.53 3.14
CA SER A 747 26.50 2.22 3.62
C SER A 747 25.01 2.01 3.38
N CYS A 748 24.61 0.75 3.34
CA CYS A 748 23.22 0.34 3.24
C CYS A 748 22.85 -0.56 4.42
N THR A 749 21.65 -0.36 4.94
CA THR A 749 21.06 -1.21 5.96
C THR A 749 19.70 -1.71 5.50
N ILE A 750 19.48 -3.01 5.58
CA ILE A 750 18.17 -3.64 5.36
C ILE A 750 17.61 -4.03 6.72
N ASP A 751 16.46 -3.46 7.09
CA ASP A 751 15.66 -3.91 8.22
C ASP A 751 14.48 -4.72 7.69
N ALA A 752 14.24 -5.90 8.26
CA ALA A 752 13.13 -6.76 7.82
C ALA A 752 12.38 -7.36 9.01
N SER A 753 11.08 -7.59 8.86
CA SER A 753 10.23 -8.20 9.88
C SER A 753 10.58 -9.68 10.08
N LEU A 754 10.83 -10.09 11.34
CA LEU A 754 11.09 -11.50 11.67
C LEU A 754 9.84 -12.39 11.50
N ASP A 755 8.66 -11.78 11.42
CA ASP A 755 7.40 -12.50 11.13
C ASP A 755 7.44 -13.11 9.72
N LEU A 756 8.24 -12.53 8.82
CA LEU A 756 8.32 -12.88 7.40
C LEU A 756 9.69 -13.41 6.98
N PHE A 757 10.76 -12.87 7.57
CA PHE A 757 12.14 -13.12 7.13
C PHE A 757 13.01 -13.72 8.24
N ASN A 758 13.94 -14.58 7.86
CA ASN A 758 15.07 -15.03 8.63
C ASN A 758 16.26 -14.08 8.39
N LYS A 759 17.14 -13.94 9.38
CA LYS A 759 18.36 -13.11 9.24
C LYS A 759 19.26 -13.55 8.09
N GLU A 760 19.34 -14.86 7.83
CA GLU A 760 20.11 -15.42 6.72
C GLU A 760 19.59 -14.94 5.36
N THR A 761 18.27 -15.00 5.14
CA THR A 761 17.60 -14.51 3.93
C THR A 761 17.83 -13.02 3.70
N VAL A 762 17.77 -12.20 4.76
CA VAL A 762 18.09 -10.77 4.70
C VAL A 762 19.57 -10.55 4.37
N SER A 763 20.46 -11.40 4.90
CA SER A 763 21.91 -11.31 4.63
C SER A 763 22.24 -11.66 3.16
N ILE A 764 21.61 -12.70 2.62
CA ILE A 764 21.69 -13.04 1.20
C ILE A 764 21.14 -11.89 0.36
N THR A 765 19.98 -11.33 0.73
CA THR A 765 19.37 -10.18 0.05
C THR A 765 20.30 -8.95 0.03
N ALA A 766 21.02 -8.68 1.11
CA ALA A 766 22.04 -7.62 1.15
C ALA A 766 23.20 -7.89 0.18
N GLN A 767 23.68 -9.13 0.10
CA GLN A 767 24.72 -9.53 -0.88
C GLN A 767 24.23 -9.37 -2.33
N ARG A 768 22.94 -9.64 -2.60
CA ARG A 768 22.33 -9.40 -3.92
C ARG A 768 22.30 -7.91 -4.26
N LEU A 769 21.92 -7.04 -3.32
CA LEU A 769 21.96 -5.59 -3.51
C LEU A 769 23.39 -5.10 -3.80
N GLN A 770 24.37 -5.57 -3.04
CA GLN A 770 25.79 -5.24 -3.26
C GLN A 770 26.25 -5.67 -4.66
N THR A 771 25.90 -6.89 -5.08
CA THR A 771 26.21 -7.42 -6.42
C THR A 771 25.57 -6.56 -7.52
N MET A 772 24.30 -6.18 -7.37
CA MET A 772 23.59 -5.32 -8.31
C MET A 772 24.24 -3.93 -8.42
N LEU A 773 24.58 -3.33 -7.27
CA LEU A 773 25.27 -2.03 -7.22
C LEU A 773 26.57 -2.07 -8.03
N HIS A 774 27.43 -3.07 -7.80
CA HIS A 774 28.67 -3.22 -8.58
C HIS A 774 28.40 -3.29 -10.08
N GLN A 775 27.44 -4.11 -10.53
CA GLN A 775 27.08 -4.23 -11.96
C GLN A 775 26.56 -2.91 -12.55
N GLN A 776 25.71 -2.18 -11.82
CA GLN A 776 25.16 -0.89 -12.24
C GLN A 776 26.28 0.12 -12.51
N PHE A 777 27.24 0.26 -11.59
CA PHE A 777 28.31 1.24 -11.72
C PHE A 777 29.38 0.83 -12.73
N THR A 778 29.71 -0.46 -12.86
CA THR A 778 30.58 -0.93 -13.95
C THR A 778 29.99 -0.64 -15.33
N SER A 779 28.67 -0.81 -15.50
CA SER A 779 27.98 -0.51 -16.75
C SER A 779 27.97 0.98 -17.08
N PHE A 780 27.80 1.83 -16.06
CA PHE A 780 27.89 3.28 -16.23
C PHE A 780 29.31 3.74 -16.62
N HIS A 781 30.33 3.24 -15.92
CA HIS A 781 31.73 3.61 -16.21
C HIS A 781 32.16 3.19 -17.63
N SER A 782 31.73 2.00 -18.06
CA SER A 782 31.99 1.49 -19.41
C SER A 782 31.14 2.15 -20.51
N GLN A 783 30.23 3.08 -20.16
CA GLN A 783 29.27 3.73 -21.08
C GLN A 783 28.46 2.75 -21.93
N THR A 784 28.27 1.53 -21.45
CA THR A 784 27.58 0.46 -22.19
C THR A 784 26.06 0.63 -22.18
N ASN A 785 25.52 1.50 -21.31
CA ASN A 785 24.09 1.87 -21.22
C ASN A 785 23.12 0.67 -21.22
N LYS A 786 23.51 -0.42 -20.56
CA LYS A 786 22.69 -1.64 -20.49
C LYS A 786 21.31 -1.37 -19.86
N PRO A 787 20.25 -2.04 -20.36
CA PRO A 787 18.93 -1.97 -19.78
C PRO A 787 18.89 -2.62 -18.39
N VAL A 788 18.04 -2.13 -17.48
CA VAL A 788 18.02 -2.64 -16.10
C VAL A 788 17.54 -4.10 -15.99
N HIS A 789 16.80 -4.62 -16.97
CA HIS A 789 16.44 -6.04 -16.96
C HIS A 789 17.66 -6.97 -17.09
N GLU A 790 18.78 -6.53 -17.65
CA GLU A 790 20.01 -7.33 -17.78
C GLU A 790 20.84 -7.39 -16.49
N LEU A 791 20.53 -6.57 -15.48
CA LEU A 791 21.20 -6.68 -14.18
C LEU A 791 20.88 -8.05 -13.56
N SER A 792 21.81 -8.65 -12.82
CA SER A 792 21.59 -9.95 -12.18
C SER A 792 21.71 -9.84 -10.67
N LEU A 793 20.79 -10.48 -9.95
CA LEU A 793 20.87 -10.68 -8.50
C LEU A 793 21.48 -12.04 -8.14
N ILE A 794 21.79 -12.89 -9.12
CA ILE A 794 22.35 -14.23 -8.89
C ILE A 794 23.77 -14.09 -8.32
N LEU A 795 24.00 -14.76 -7.20
CA LEU A 795 25.29 -14.78 -6.53
C LEU A 795 26.24 -15.79 -7.20
N SER A 796 27.55 -15.62 -7.04
CA SER A 796 28.56 -16.47 -7.71
C SER A 796 28.42 -17.97 -7.37
N ASN A 797 28.01 -18.31 -6.15
CA ASN A 797 27.75 -19.70 -5.73
C ASN A 797 26.49 -20.28 -6.41
N GLU A 798 25.46 -19.48 -6.61
CA GLU A 798 24.25 -19.88 -7.32
C GLU A 798 24.51 -20.05 -8.83
N GLN A 799 25.34 -19.17 -9.40
CA GLN A 799 25.77 -19.29 -10.79
C GLN A 799 26.49 -20.62 -11.04
N TYR A 800 27.36 -21.04 -10.11
CA TYR A 800 27.99 -22.36 -10.17
C TYR A 800 26.96 -23.50 -10.09
N LEU A 801 25.95 -23.39 -9.21
CA LEU A 801 24.89 -24.39 -9.10
C LEU A 801 24.09 -24.51 -10.42
N LEU A 802 23.68 -23.39 -11.02
CA LEU A 802 22.98 -23.34 -12.30
C LEU A 802 23.82 -23.91 -13.45
N GLN A 803 25.13 -23.65 -13.47
CA GLN A 803 26.05 -24.25 -14.44
C GLN A 803 26.21 -25.76 -14.20
N SER A 804 26.33 -26.19 -12.94
CA SER A 804 26.48 -27.61 -12.60
C SER A 804 25.24 -28.44 -12.96
N LEU A 805 24.05 -27.85 -12.87
CA LEU A 805 22.78 -28.48 -13.28
C LEU A 805 22.80 -28.90 -14.75
N ASN A 806 23.43 -28.07 -15.60
CA ASN A 806 23.46 -28.23 -17.05
C ASN A 806 24.75 -28.86 -17.57
N ASN A 807 25.65 -29.33 -16.70
CA ASN A 807 26.85 -30.06 -17.09
C ASN A 807 26.53 -31.52 -17.45
N THR A 808 25.68 -31.70 -18.46
CA THR A 808 25.16 -33.00 -18.90
C THR A 808 25.76 -33.45 -20.23
N GLN A 809 26.69 -32.67 -20.80
CA GLN A 809 27.33 -33.01 -22.07
C GLN A 809 28.25 -34.21 -21.91
N ILE A 810 27.90 -35.30 -22.59
CA ILE A 810 28.70 -36.51 -22.71
C ILE A 810 28.87 -36.78 -24.20
N SER A 811 30.08 -37.10 -24.64
CA SER A 811 30.34 -37.45 -26.05
C SER A 811 29.50 -38.67 -26.45
N PHE A 812 28.54 -38.48 -27.33
CA PHE A 812 27.73 -39.56 -27.90
C PHE A 812 27.84 -39.52 -29.42
N SER A 813 28.44 -40.57 -30.00
CA SER A 813 28.71 -40.68 -31.43
C SER A 813 27.64 -41.52 -32.12
N SER A 814 26.43 -40.99 -32.33
CA SER A 814 25.38 -41.77 -33.01
C SER A 814 24.50 -41.00 -34.01
N SER A 815 24.97 -39.90 -34.59
CA SER A 815 24.20 -39.16 -35.62
C SER A 815 23.84 -39.99 -36.88
N ARG A 816 24.35 -41.22 -37.00
CA ARG A 816 24.09 -42.15 -38.10
C ARG A 816 23.19 -43.34 -37.75
N THR A 817 22.82 -43.56 -36.48
CA THR A 817 21.97 -44.70 -36.11
C THR A 817 20.49 -44.31 -36.07
N CYS A 818 19.62 -45.26 -36.43
CA CYS A 818 18.16 -45.13 -36.40
C CYS A 818 17.58 -46.22 -35.49
N ILE A 819 16.32 -46.10 -35.10
CA ILE A 819 15.64 -47.03 -34.18
C ILE A 819 15.74 -48.48 -34.66
N HIS A 820 15.50 -48.74 -35.95
CA HIS A 820 15.58 -50.10 -36.51
C HIS A 820 17.01 -50.67 -36.49
N HIS A 821 18.05 -49.83 -36.58
CA HIS A 821 19.44 -50.28 -36.47
C HIS A 821 19.75 -50.76 -35.04
N GLU A 822 19.32 -50.00 -34.03
CA GLU A 822 19.47 -50.40 -32.62
C GLU A 822 18.67 -51.66 -32.30
N PHE A 823 17.44 -51.77 -32.82
CA PHE A 823 16.63 -52.97 -32.67
C PHE A 823 17.32 -54.21 -33.28
N VAL A 824 17.78 -54.13 -34.54
CA VAL A 824 18.50 -55.23 -35.19
C VAL A 824 19.78 -55.57 -34.44
N TYR A 825 20.50 -54.58 -33.91
CA TYR A 825 21.66 -54.81 -33.06
C TYR A 825 21.31 -55.65 -31.82
N ARG A 826 20.19 -55.35 -31.14
CA ARG A 826 19.70 -56.16 -30.01
C ARG A 826 19.27 -57.55 -30.43
N VAL A 827 18.60 -57.71 -31.57
CA VAL A 827 18.23 -59.04 -32.11
C VAL A 827 19.47 -59.90 -32.34
N MET A 828 20.53 -59.32 -32.92
CA MET A 828 21.80 -60.03 -33.15
C MET A 828 22.50 -60.41 -31.84
N LYS A 829 22.39 -59.57 -30.80
CA LYS A 829 22.98 -59.83 -29.48
C LYS A 829 22.19 -60.88 -28.68
N HIS A 830 20.85 -60.88 -28.78
CA HIS A 830 19.95 -61.70 -27.96
C HIS A 830 18.80 -62.36 -28.75
N PRO A 831 19.09 -63.20 -29.76
CA PRO A 831 18.06 -63.66 -30.72
C PRO A 831 16.94 -64.49 -30.08
N GLN A 832 17.27 -65.29 -29.06
CA GLN A 832 16.33 -66.20 -28.38
C GLN A 832 15.73 -65.59 -27.11
N LYS A 833 16.07 -64.35 -26.77
CA LYS A 833 15.47 -63.66 -25.63
C LYS A 833 14.03 -63.31 -25.98
N LEU A 834 13.14 -63.40 -25.00
CA LEU A 834 11.76 -62.96 -25.13
C LEU A 834 11.72 -61.45 -25.37
N ALA A 835 11.05 -60.99 -26.43
CA ALA A 835 10.92 -59.57 -26.76
C ALA A 835 9.58 -59.01 -26.28
N VAL A 836 8.49 -59.72 -26.55
CA VAL A 836 7.14 -59.32 -26.17
C VAL A 836 6.27 -60.52 -25.81
N GLU A 837 5.44 -60.36 -24.78
CA GLU A 837 4.47 -61.33 -24.29
C GLU A 837 3.10 -60.66 -24.06
N LEU A 838 2.03 -61.35 -24.44
CA LEU A 838 0.64 -61.00 -24.15
C LEU A 838 -0.13 -62.30 -23.88
N ASP A 839 -0.56 -62.49 -22.63
CA ASP A 839 -1.20 -63.73 -22.15
C ASP A 839 -0.38 -64.99 -22.50
N GLU A 840 -0.92 -65.90 -23.31
CA GLU A 840 -0.21 -67.12 -23.75
C GLU A 840 0.61 -66.92 -25.05
N GLN A 841 0.54 -65.74 -25.66
CA GLN A 841 1.26 -65.43 -26.89
C GLN A 841 2.59 -64.72 -26.59
N SER A 842 3.66 -65.18 -27.23
CA SER A 842 4.99 -64.61 -27.01
C SER A 842 5.83 -64.65 -28.28
N LEU A 843 6.74 -63.68 -28.42
CA LEU A 843 7.71 -63.61 -29.51
C LEU A 843 9.10 -63.33 -28.95
N THR A 844 10.07 -64.15 -29.35
CA THR A 844 11.49 -63.84 -29.17
C THR A 844 11.91 -62.68 -30.08
N TYR A 845 13.06 -62.07 -29.80
CA TYR A 845 13.63 -61.01 -30.66
C TYR A 845 13.80 -61.47 -32.13
N CYS A 846 14.22 -62.71 -32.36
CA CYS A 846 14.36 -63.27 -33.71
C CYS A 846 13.01 -63.44 -34.41
N GLU A 847 12.00 -63.97 -33.72
CA GLU A 847 10.65 -64.14 -34.27
C GLU A 847 9.98 -62.78 -34.53
N LEU A 848 10.12 -61.82 -33.61
CA LEU A 848 9.61 -60.46 -33.80
C LEU A 848 10.24 -59.80 -35.03
N LEU A 849 11.56 -59.93 -35.22
CA LEU A 849 12.25 -59.40 -36.40
C LEU A 849 11.67 -59.98 -37.70
N HIS A 850 11.38 -61.29 -37.74
CA HIS A 850 10.77 -61.93 -38.90
C HIS A 850 9.44 -61.26 -39.28
N TYR A 851 8.51 -61.11 -38.33
CA TYR A 851 7.22 -60.46 -38.60
C TYR A 851 7.35 -58.98 -38.97
N VAL A 852 8.29 -58.25 -38.33
CA VAL A 852 8.60 -56.86 -38.65
C VAL A 852 9.12 -56.73 -40.08
N GLN A 853 10.02 -57.62 -40.52
CA GLN A 853 10.52 -57.65 -41.90
C GLN A 853 9.41 -57.97 -42.90
N VAL A 854 8.54 -58.94 -42.59
CA VAL A 854 7.39 -59.27 -43.44
C VAL A 854 6.52 -58.05 -43.69
N LEU A 855 6.15 -57.34 -42.63
CA LEU A 855 5.33 -56.13 -42.76
C LEU A 855 6.09 -55.02 -43.51
N SER A 856 7.35 -54.77 -43.18
CA SER A 856 8.17 -53.71 -43.80
C SER A 856 8.31 -53.90 -45.31
N VAL A 857 8.63 -55.12 -45.75
CA VAL A 857 8.75 -55.49 -47.17
C VAL A 857 7.41 -55.31 -47.90
N THR A 858 6.30 -55.66 -47.25
CA THR A 858 4.95 -55.46 -47.81
C THR A 858 4.65 -53.97 -48.00
N LEU A 859 4.93 -53.14 -46.99
CA LEU A 859 4.74 -51.69 -47.05
C LEU A 859 5.54 -51.05 -48.19
N LEU A 860 6.78 -51.49 -48.39
CA LEU A 860 7.66 -50.99 -49.45
C LEU A 860 7.20 -51.44 -50.84
N ASN A 861 6.97 -52.75 -51.04
CA ASN A 861 6.78 -53.31 -52.39
C ASN A 861 5.33 -53.24 -52.88
N GLU A 862 4.35 -53.48 -52.00
CA GLU A 862 2.94 -53.52 -52.39
C GLU A 862 2.27 -52.15 -52.25
N TYR A 863 2.65 -51.39 -51.21
CA TYR A 863 2.02 -50.10 -50.88
C TYR A 863 2.91 -48.88 -51.16
N ASN A 864 4.13 -49.08 -51.65
CA ASN A 864 5.07 -48.03 -52.05
C ASN A 864 5.30 -46.97 -50.97
N VAL A 865 5.43 -47.38 -49.71
CA VAL A 865 5.83 -46.46 -48.63
C VAL A 865 7.22 -45.91 -48.91
N VAL A 866 7.37 -44.59 -48.84
CA VAL A 866 8.65 -43.92 -49.01
C VAL A 866 9.22 -43.42 -47.68
N PRO A 867 10.55 -43.32 -47.53
CA PRO A 867 11.15 -42.75 -46.34
C PRO A 867 10.57 -41.36 -46.00
N GLY A 868 10.16 -41.17 -44.74
CA GLY A 868 9.53 -39.94 -44.25
C GLY A 868 8.00 -39.86 -44.43
N GLU A 869 7.37 -40.82 -45.11
CA GLU A 869 5.91 -40.87 -45.23
C GLU A 869 5.26 -41.23 -43.89
N VAL A 870 4.28 -40.43 -43.46
CA VAL A 870 3.53 -40.71 -42.21
C VAL A 870 2.57 -41.86 -42.42
N VAL A 871 2.73 -42.93 -41.63
CA VAL A 871 1.84 -44.08 -41.60
C VAL A 871 1.15 -44.13 -40.24
N CYS A 872 -0.17 -44.03 -40.27
CA CYS A 872 -0.96 -44.08 -39.05
C CYS A 872 -1.18 -45.52 -38.59
N GLN A 873 -1.33 -45.73 -37.29
CA GLN A 873 -1.70 -47.02 -36.73
C GLN A 873 -2.82 -46.85 -35.71
N CYS A 874 -3.93 -47.57 -35.90
CA CYS A 874 -5.09 -47.57 -35.02
C CYS A 874 -5.41 -49.01 -34.61
N VAL A 875 -4.69 -49.55 -33.62
CA VAL A 875 -4.87 -50.93 -33.13
C VAL A 875 -4.94 -50.99 -31.61
N GLU A 876 -5.69 -51.96 -31.08
CA GLU A 876 -5.69 -52.29 -29.65
C GLU A 876 -4.39 -53.01 -29.26
N ARG A 877 -4.11 -53.10 -27.96
CA ARG A 877 -2.94 -53.81 -27.43
C ARG A 877 -2.91 -55.25 -27.93
N SER A 878 -1.86 -55.57 -28.68
CA SER A 878 -1.68 -56.84 -29.39
C SER A 878 -0.21 -56.97 -29.82
N LEU A 879 0.26 -58.18 -30.12
CA LEU A 879 1.59 -58.36 -30.73
C LEU A 879 1.71 -57.59 -32.06
N SER A 880 0.60 -57.49 -32.81
CA SER A 880 0.47 -56.72 -34.05
C SER A 880 0.70 -55.22 -33.87
N MET A 881 0.43 -54.67 -32.67
CA MET A 881 0.78 -53.29 -32.34
C MET A 881 2.29 -53.07 -32.40
N VAL A 882 3.07 -53.97 -31.78
CA VAL A 882 4.54 -53.90 -31.75
C VAL A 882 5.13 -54.11 -33.15
N ILE A 883 4.62 -55.13 -33.86
CA ILE A 883 5.04 -55.43 -35.24
C ILE A 883 4.76 -54.24 -36.16
N GLY A 884 3.59 -53.61 -36.02
CA GLY A 884 3.20 -52.44 -36.79
C GLY A 884 4.14 -51.25 -36.61
N ILE A 885 4.45 -50.89 -35.36
CA ILE A 885 5.36 -49.78 -35.03
C ILE A 885 6.73 -50.02 -35.65
N MET A 886 7.33 -51.18 -35.35
CA MET A 886 8.69 -51.49 -35.80
C MET A 886 8.75 -51.73 -37.32
N GLY A 887 7.66 -52.21 -37.93
CA GLY A 887 7.54 -52.40 -39.38
C GLY A 887 7.47 -51.09 -40.14
N ILE A 888 6.75 -50.09 -39.61
CA ILE A 888 6.75 -48.73 -40.17
C ILE A 888 8.15 -48.13 -40.09
N GLU A 889 8.79 -48.21 -38.91
CA GLU A 889 10.15 -47.68 -38.67
C GLU A 889 11.20 -48.35 -39.58
N MET A 890 11.11 -49.66 -39.81
CA MET A 890 12.04 -50.39 -40.68
C MET A 890 11.77 -50.16 -42.18
N ALA A 891 10.54 -49.83 -42.57
CA ALA A 891 10.24 -49.34 -43.92
C ALA A 891 10.68 -47.88 -44.15
N GLY A 892 11.15 -47.18 -43.11
CA GLY A 892 11.53 -45.76 -43.16
C GLY A 892 10.36 -44.79 -43.04
N GLY A 893 9.15 -45.30 -42.78
CA GLY A 893 7.97 -44.47 -42.54
C GLY A 893 8.00 -43.79 -41.18
N VAL A 894 7.17 -42.76 -41.01
CA VAL A 894 6.98 -42.04 -39.75
C VAL A 894 5.78 -42.59 -39.03
N TYR A 895 5.99 -43.19 -37.86
CA TYR A 895 4.92 -43.77 -37.06
C TYR A 895 3.99 -42.70 -36.48
N CYS A 896 2.67 -42.84 -36.63
CA CYS A 896 1.69 -41.98 -35.98
C CYS A 896 0.60 -42.81 -35.26
N PRO A 897 0.54 -42.81 -33.91
CA PRO A 897 -0.49 -43.52 -33.19
C PRO A 897 -1.85 -42.82 -33.25
N LEU A 898 -2.90 -43.60 -33.45
CA LEU A 898 -4.29 -43.19 -33.31
C LEU A 898 -4.97 -44.03 -32.21
N SER A 899 -5.84 -43.40 -31.42
CA SER A 899 -6.59 -44.08 -30.36
C SER A 899 -7.70 -44.94 -30.96
N PRO A 900 -7.72 -46.26 -30.72
CA PRO A 900 -8.84 -47.12 -31.09
C PRO A 900 -10.17 -46.72 -30.44
N ARG A 901 -10.14 -45.91 -29.38
CA ARG A 901 -11.32 -45.46 -28.65
C ARG A 901 -11.92 -44.18 -29.22
N ASP A 902 -11.17 -43.46 -30.06
CA ASP A 902 -11.64 -42.19 -30.64
C ASP A 902 -12.79 -42.43 -31.63
N PRO A 903 -13.74 -41.48 -31.72
CA PRO A 903 -14.82 -41.55 -32.70
C PRO A 903 -14.28 -41.36 -34.12
N GLN A 904 -14.95 -41.98 -35.10
CA GLN A 904 -14.56 -41.97 -36.52
C GLN A 904 -14.27 -40.57 -37.07
N HIS A 905 -15.11 -39.58 -36.76
CA HIS A 905 -14.90 -38.21 -37.25
C HIS A 905 -13.58 -37.59 -36.74
N ARG A 906 -13.18 -37.88 -35.49
CA ARG A 906 -11.90 -37.40 -34.95
C ARG A 906 -10.73 -38.09 -35.67
N LEU A 907 -10.82 -39.41 -35.86
CA LEU A 907 -9.79 -40.18 -36.58
C LEU A 907 -9.58 -39.66 -38.00
N HIS A 908 -10.66 -39.40 -38.75
CA HIS A 908 -10.59 -38.81 -40.10
C HIS A 908 -9.98 -37.40 -40.08
N ALA A 909 -10.35 -36.55 -39.13
CA ALA A 909 -9.76 -35.22 -39.02
C ALA A 909 -8.24 -35.27 -38.77
N LEU A 910 -7.80 -36.18 -37.90
CA LEU A 910 -6.38 -36.37 -37.59
C LEU A 910 -5.60 -36.91 -38.80
N THR A 911 -6.09 -37.96 -39.48
CA THR A 911 -5.42 -38.51 -40.66
C THR A 911 -5.35 -37.52 -41.81
N GLN A 912 -6.40 -36.73 -42.03
CA GLN A 912 -6.44 -35.67 -43.03
C GLN A 912 -5.45 -34.54 -42.71
N GLN A 913 -5.34 -34.15 -41.44
CA GLN A 913 -4.43 -33.08 -41.01
C GLN A 913 -2.96 -33.38 -41.34
N ILE A 914 -2.54 -34.64 -41.20
CA ILE A 914 -1.16 -35.09 -41.50
C ILE A 914 -1.04 -35.72 -42.89
N GLN A 915 -2.10 -35.66 -43.70
CA GLN A 915 -2.16 -36.20 -45.06
C GLN A 915 -1.74 -37.67 -45.16
N SER A 916 -2.08 -38.48 -44.15
CA SER A 916 -1.73 -39.89 -44.12
C SER A 916 -2.55 -40.68 -45.14
N ARG A 917 -1.85 -41.37 -46.03
CA ARG A 917 -2.44 -42.22 -47.08
C ARG A 917 -2.83 -43.61 -46.56
N LEU A 918 -2.07 -44.13 -45.60
CA LEU A 918 -2.19 -45.49 -45.07
C LEU A 918 -2.48 -45.46 -43.57
N VAL A 919 -3.43 -46.29 -43.14
CA VAL A 919 -3.66 -46.57 -41.71
C VAL A 919 -3.59 -48.08 -41.49
N LEU A 920 -2.68 -48.51 -40.62
CA LEU A 920 -2.64 -49.88 -40.12
C LEU A 920 -3.74 -50.09 -39.07
N VAL A 921 -4.54 -51.14 -39.26
CA VAL A 921 -5.70 -51.47 -38.43
C VAL A 921 -5.70 -52.97 -38.06
N HIS A 922 -6.60 -53.35 -37.18
CA HIS A 922 -6.99 -54.74 -36.95
C HIS A 922 -8.51 -54.83 -37.13
N ASP A 923 -9.09 -56.03 -37.02
CA ASP A 923 -10.50 -56.23 -37.37
C ASP A 923 -11.47 -55.35 -36.58
N LEU A 924 -11.16 -55.03 -35.31
CA LEU A 924 -12.05 -54.19 -34.47
C LEU A 924 -12.04 -52.71 -34.87
N THR A 925 -10.98 -52.22 -35.49
CA THR A 925 -10.83 -50.79 -35.84
C THR A 925 -10.98 -50.52 -37.33
N LYS A 926 -10.95 -51.55 -38.18
CA LYS A 926 -11.03 -51.40 -39.64
C LYS A 926 -12.26 -50.60 -40.10
N THR A 927 -13.42 -50.85 -39.49
CA THR A 927 -14.68 -50.17 -39.83
C THR A 927 -14.72 -48.69 -39.44
N LYS A 928 -13.71 -48.17 -38.73
CA LYS A 928 -13.62 -46.75 -38.40
C LYS A 928 -13.03 -45.90 -39.52
N PHE A 929 -12.51 -46.53 -40.57
CA PHE A 929 -11.84 -45.85 -41.68
C PHE A 929 -12.57 -46.20 -42.98
N ASP A 930 -13.66 -45.48 -43.25
CA ASP A 930 -14.44 -45.58 -44.47
C ASP A 930 -14.23 -44.29 -45.28
N GLY A 931 -13.43 -44.34 -46.34
CA GLY A 931 -13.11 -43.14 -47.13
C GLY A 931 -11.84 -43.24 -47.98
N ASP A 932 -11.19 -42.10 -48.21
CA ASP A 932 -10.02 -41.95 -49.09
C ASP A 932 -8.70 -42.53 -48.51
N THR A 933 -8.67 -42.83 -47.21
CA THR A 933 -7.49 -43.41 -46.54
C THR A 933 -7.50 -44.94 -46.66
N ILE A 934 -6.40 -45.54 -47.09
CA ILE A 934 -6.29 -46.98 -47.28
C ILE A 934 -6.06 -47.64 -45.91
N SER A 935 -7.04 -48.40 -45.42
CA SER A 935 -6.93 -49.18 -44.18
C SER A 935 -6.34 -50.57 -44.44
N LEU A 936 -5.21 -50.90 -43.81
CA LEU A 936 -4.51 -52.18 -43.97
C LEU A 936 -4.61 -53.01 -42.70
N ASN A 937 -5.21 -54.20 -42.77
CA ASN A 937 -5.28 -55.09 -41.61
C ASN A 937 -3.93 -55.80 -41.41
N ILE A 938 -3.27 -55.55 -40.27
CA ILE A 938 -1.94 -56.10 -39.96
C ILE A 938 -1.98 -57.62 -39.91
N ASP A 939 -2.93 -58.20 -39.17
CA ASP A 939 -3.03 -59.66 -38.99
C ASP A 939 -3.23 -60.40 -40.32
N SER A 940 -4.05 -59.81 -41.21
CA SER A 940 -4.28 -60.35 -42.56
C SER A 940 -3.00 -60.35 -43.39
N ILE A 941 -2.22 -59.27 -43.35
CA ILE A 941 -0.93 -59.19 -44.05
C ILE A 941 0.03 -60.26 -43.54
N LEU A 942 0.15 -60.40 -42.22
CA LEU A 942 1.05 -61.37 -41.61
C LEU A 942 0.65 -62.82 -41.96
N ILE A 943 -0.64 -63.15 -41.95
CA ILE A 943 -1.13 -64.49 -42.31
C ILE A 943 -0.87 -64.82 -43.79
N ILE A 944 -1.17 -63.88 -44.70
CA ILE A 944 -1.03 -64.10 -46.15
C ILE A 944 0.45 -64.28 -46.53
N ASN A 945 1.33 -63.43 -46.01
CA ASN A 945 2.73 -63.40 -46.42
C ASN A 945 3.62 -64.40 -45.67
N ASN A 946 3.24 -64.88 -44.48
CA ASN A 946 3.96 -65.99 -43.83
C ASN A 946 3.84 -67.33 -44.58
N LEU A 947 2.82 -67.49 -45.45
CA LEU A 947 2.65 -68.68 -46.27
C LEU A 947 3.54 -68.66 -47.54
N ASN A 948 4.14 -67.52 -47.88
CA ASN A 948 4.98 -67.33 -49.06
C ASN A 948 6.46 -67.23 -48.64
N SER A 949 7.28 -68.24 -48.97
CA SER A 949 8.68 -68.34 -48.54
C SER A 949 9.69 -67.46 -49.30
N ASP A 950 9.28 -66.80 -50.38
CA ASP A 950 10.16 -66.00 -51.26
C ASP A 950 10.07 -64.49 -50.93
N MET A 951 10.51 -64.10 -49.73
CA MET A 951 10.59 -62.68 -49.36
C MET A 951 11.89 -62.05 -49.89
N ASN A 952 11.77 -61.12 -50.84
CA ASN A 952 12.91 -60.38 -51.39
C ASN A 952 13.38 -59.28 -50.43
N SER A 953 14.17 -59.66 -49.41
CA SER A 953 14.72 -58.76 -48.39
C SER A 953 15.70 -57.71 -48.91
N ASN A 954 16.13 -57.79 -50.19
CA ASN A 954 17.00 -56.79 -50.81
C ASN A 954 16.39 -55.38 -50.78
N CYS A 955 15.06 -55.24 -50.79
CA CYS A 955 14.41 -53.93 -50.72
C CYS A 955 14.70 -53.18 -49.41
N LEU A 956 14.89 -53.87 -48.28
CA LEU A 956 15.23 -53.23 -47.00
C LEU A 956 16.61 -52.56 -47.03
N SER A 957 17.56 -53.12 -47.79
CA SER A 957 18.89 -52.53 -47.96
C SER A 957 18.87 -51.21 -48.75
N SER A 958 17.76 -50.89 -49.42
CA SER A 958 17.58 -49.63 -50.17
C SER A 958 17.01 -48.49 -49.33
N VAL A 959 16.55 -48.76 -48.11
CA VAL A 959 16.06 -47.73 -47.16
C VAL A 959 17.26 -47.06 -46.50
N ILE A 960 17.60 -45.85 -46.95
CA ILE A 960 18.73 -45.07 -46.41
C ILE A 960 18.18 -43.96 -45.51
N MET A 961 18.29 -44.16 -44.19
CA MET A 961 17.87 -43.19 -43.16
C MET A 961 19.06 -42.80 -42.27
N ASN A 962 18.96 -41.63 -41.64
CA ASN A 962 19.93 -41.16 -40.65
C ASN A 962 19.22 -40.63 -39.39
N GLY A 963 19.99 -40.32 -38.34
CA GLY A 963 19.45 -39.88 -37.05
C GLY A 963 18.63 -38.57 -37.10
N GLY A 964 18.82 -37.74 -38.13
CA GLY A 964 18.12 -36.48 -38.30
C GLY A 964 16.71 -36.59 -38.87
N GLU A 965 16.36 -37.75 -39.45
CA GLU A 965 15.05 -37.99 -40.04
C GLU A 965 13.98 -38.17 -38.95
N ILE A 966 12.70 -37.92 -39.29
CA ILE A 966 11.58 -38.08 -38.36
C ILE A 966 11.35 -39.58 -38.11
N ALA A 967 11.17 -39.96 -36.83
CA ALA A 967 10.81 -41.30 -36.40
C ALA A 967 9.30 -41.43 -36.23
N TYR A 968 8.73 -40.58 -35.37
CA TYR A 968 7.31 -40.63 -35.08
C TYR A 968 6.72 -39.23 -34.96
N THR A 969 5.40 -39.17 -35.14
CA THR A 969 4.62 -37.99 -34.83
C THR A 969 3.44 -38.31 -33.92
N ILE A 970 3.26 -37.52 -32.87
CA ILE A 970 2.19 -37.72 -31.88
C ILE A 970 1.35 -36.46 -31.72
N PHE A 971 0.04 -36.63 -31.64
CA PHE A 971 -0.87 -35.52 -31.44
C PHE A 971 -0.95 -35.10 -29.97
N THR A 972 -0.91 -33.79 -29.74
CA THR A 972 -1.18 -33.16 -28.44
C THR A 972 -2.32 -32.16 -28.59
N SER A 973 -2.99 -31.83 -27.48
CA SER A 973 -4.01 -30.78 -27.45
C SER A 973 -3.39 -29.41 -27.79
N GLY A 974 -4.16 -28.57 -28.48
CA GLY A 974 -3.73 -27.23 -28.87
C GLY A 974 -4.61 -26.17 -28.25
N SER A 975 -4.03 -25.08 -27.71
CA SER A 975 -4.76 -23.86 -27.30
C SER A 975 -5.61 -23.27 -28.43
N SER A 976 -5.11 -23.50 -29.65
CA SER A 976 -5.78 -23.68 -30.94
C SER A 976 -7.21 -24.21 -31.02
N GLY A 977 -7.58 -25.10 -30.09
CA GLY A 977 -8.66 -26.08 -30.23
C GLY A 977 -8.50 -27.05 -31.40
N ILE A 978 -7.34 -27.06 -32.06
CA ILE A 978 -6.96 -27.97 -33.13
C ILE A 978 -5.74 -28.75 -32.62
N PRO A 979 -5.78 -30.10 -32.59
CA PRO A 979 -4.64 -30.91 -32.19
C PRO A 979 -3.39 -30.59 -33.01
N LYS A 980 -2.22 -30.66 -32.39
CA LYS A 980 -0.93 -30.39 -33.03
C LYS A 980 -0.07 -31.65 -33.05
N ALA A 981 0.48 -31.99 -34.21
CA ALA A 981 1.28 -33.18 -34.44
C ALA A 981 2.77 -32.86 -34.18
N VAL A 982 3.29 -33.30 -33.03
CA VAL A 982 4.69 -33.12 -32.61
C VAL A 982 5.56 -34.08 -33.41
N GLN A 983 6.63 -33.63 -34.06
CA GLN A 983 7.54 -34.48 -34.84
C GLN A 983 8.86 -34.71 -34.11
N LEU A 984 9.21 -35.98 -33.88
CA LEU A 984 10.45 -36.36 -33.20
C LEU A 984 11.38 -37.09 -34.15
N ARG A 985 12.67 -36.76 -34.09
CA ARG A 985 13.72 -37.39 -34.91
C ARG A 985 14.14 -38.73 -34.34
N GLN A 986 14.66 -39.59 -35.20
CA GLN A 986 15.29 -40.87 -34.85
C GLN A 986 16.29 -40.72 -33.70
N GLN A 987 17.19 -39.74 -33.80
CA GLN A 987 18.20 -39.49 -32.77
C GLN A 987 17.61 -38.96 -31.46
N ASN A 988 16.46 -38.27 -31.48
CA ASN A 988 15.87 -37.74 -30.25
C ASN A 988 15.56 -38.91 -29.31
N LEU A 989 14.83 -39.92 -29.80
CA LEU A 989 14.45 -41.09 -29.01
C LEU A 989 15.66 -41.89 -28.54
N ILE A 990 16.60 -42.21 -29.45
CA ILE A 990 17.81 -42.98 -29.12
C ILE A 990 18.60 -42.30 -28.00
N ASN A 991 18.74 -40.98 -28.07
CA ASN A 991 19.44 -40.21 -27.05
C ASN A 991 18.71 -40.21 -25.71
N SER A 992 17.37 -40.08 -25.69
CA SER A 992 16.58 -40.13 -24.46
C SER A 992 16.69 -41.51 -23.79
N ILE A 993 16.58 -42.60 -24.57
CA ILE A 993 16.72 -43.97 -24.06
C ILE A 993 18.13 -44.22 -23.52
N SER A 994 19.16 -43.76 -24.23
CA SER A 994 20.53 -43.81 -23.71
C SER A 994 20.67 -43.02 -22.40
N GLY A 995 19.95 -41.92 -22.24
CA GLY A 995 19.89 -41.16 -20.99
C GLY A 995 19.32 -41.98 -19.84
N PHE A 996 18.17 -42.65 -20.05
CA PHE A 996 17.57 -43.53 -19.05
C PHE A 996 18.48 -44.71 -18.66
N VAL A 997 19.19 -45.29 -19.64
CA VAL A 997 20.18 -46.34 -19.37
C VAL A 997 21.34 -45.81 -18.52
N GLN A 998 21.83 -44.60 -18.81
CA GLN A 998 22.93 -43.99 -18.05
C GLN A 998 22.53 -43.61 -16.61
N THR A 999 21.25 -43.39 -16.33
CA THR A 999 20.74 -43.13 -14.99
C THR A 999 20.33 -44.41 -14.24
N ASP A 1000 20.54 -45.60 -14.81
CA ASP A 1000 20.02 -46.88 -14.28
C ASP A 1000 18.49 -46.90 -14.10
N ALA A 1001 17.78 -46.13 -14.92
CA ALA A 1001 16.32 -46.10 -14.95
C ALA A 1001 15.72 -47.18 -15.86
N LEU A 1002 16.50 -47.65 -16.83
CA LEU A 1002 16.15 -48.72 -17.76
C LEU A 1002 17.40 -49.57 -18.02
N HIS A 1003 17.27 -50.89 -17.93
CA HIS A 1003 18.35 -51.83 -18.14
C HIS A 1003 17.96 -52.91 -19.16
N GLU A 1004 18.95 -53.49 -19.84
CA GLU A 1004 18.67 -54.51 -20.87
C GLU A 1004 18.03 -55.77 -20.30
N ASP A 1005 18.24 -56.08 -19.02
CA ASP A 1005 17.65 -57.24 -18.34
C ASP A 1005 16.25 -57.00 -17.76
N ASP A 1006 15.69 -55.79 -17.93
CA ASP A 1006 14.39 -55.46 -17.38
C ASP A 1006 13.25 -56.19 -18.09
N VAL A 1007 12.18 -56.42 -17.33
CA VAL A 1007 10.86 -56.79 -17.85
C VAL A 1007 9.96 -55.59 -17.64
N THR A 1008 9.60 -54.94 -18.75
CA THR A 1008 8.80 -53.72 -18.79
C THR A 1008 7.34 -54.07 -19.04
N ILE A 1009 6.41 -53.28 -18.48
CA ILE A 1009 4.98 -53.48 -18.69
C ILE A 1009 4.46 -52.40 -19.64
N GLN A 1010 3.77 -52.81 -20.71
CA GLN A 1010 3.09 -51.88 -21.62
C GLN A 1010 1.69 -51.55 -21.06
N ILE A 1011 1.54 -50.35 -20.52
CA ILE A 1011 0.32 -49.86 -19.87
C ILE A 1011 -0.15 -48.50 -20.38
N ALA A 1012 0.71 -47.72 -21.04
CA ALA A 1012 0.33 -46.44 -21.61
C ALA A 1012 -0.71 -46.63 -22.73
N SER A 1013 -1.53 -45.60 -22.95
CA SER A 1013 -2.39 -45.51 -24.14
C SER A 1013 -1.54 -45.15 -25.35
N SER A 1014 -1.94 -45.60 -26.55
CA SER A 1014 -1.17 -45.36 -27.77
C SER A 1014 -0.96 -43.89 -28.10
N THR A 1015 -1.87 -43.03 -27.64
CA THR A 1015 -1.86 -41.57 -27.82
C THR A 1015 -0.98 -40.81 -26.84
N PHE A 1016 -0.25 -41.49 -25.95
CA PHE A 1016 0.78 -40.90 -25.11
C PHE A 1016 2.16 -41.31 -25.58
N ASP A 1017 3.12 -40.41 -25.52
CA ASP A 1017 4.50 -40.68 -25.90
C ASP A 1017 5.18 -41.70 -24.98
N ALA A 1018 4.72 -41.83 -23.72
CA ALA A 1018 5.11 -42.92 -22.83
C ALA A 1018 4.96 -44.33 -23.44
N HIS A 1019 4.01 -44.54 -24.37
CA HIS A 1019 3.88 -45.80 -25.11
C HIS A 1019 5.12 -46.09 -25.99
N ILE A 1020 5.73 -45.05 -26.57
CA ILE A 1020 6.97 -45.18 -27.34
C ILE A 1020 8.12 -45.64 -26.42
N LEU A 1021 8.19 -45.13 -25.19
CA LEU A 1021 9.16 -45.59 -24.19
C LEU A 1021 8.96 -47.08 -23.86
N GLU A 1022 7.73 -47.45 -23.49
CA GLU A 1022 7.39 -48.81 -23.05
C GLU A 1022 7.62 -49.87 -24.13
N ILE A 1023 7.46 -49.52 -25.42
CA ILE A 1023 7.64 -50.46 -26.54
C ILE A 1023 8.99 -50.24 -27.21
N VAL A 1024 9.16 -49.14 -27.94
CA VAL A 1024 10.34 -48.90 -28.76
C VAL A 1024 11.58 -48.76 -27.86
N GLY A 1025 11.46 -48.02 -26.76
CA GLY A 1025 12.55 -47.83 -25.79
C GLY A 1025 13.04 -49.14 -25.19
N SER A 1026 12.12 -50.00 -24.75
CA SER A 1026 12.43 -51.34 -24.23
C SER A 1026 13.13 -52.22 -25.28
N LEU A 1027 12.62 -52.26 -26.51
CA LEU A 1027 13.19 -53.09 -27.59
C LEU A 1027 14.60 -52.65 -27.99
N ILE A 1028 14.86 -51.34 -28.10
CA ILE A 1028 16.20 -50.85 -28.48
C ILE A 1028 17.19 -50.89 -27.30
N CYS A 1029 16.69 -50.96 -26.06
CA CYS A 1029 17.50 -51.28 -24.88
C CYS A 1029 17.90 -52.77 -24.83
N GLY A 1030 16.99 -53.67 -25.25
CA GLY A 1030 17.14 -55.12 -25.18
C GLY A 1030 16.29 -55.79 -24.10
N ALA A 1031 15.37 -55.04 -23.48
CA ALA A 1031 14.46 -55.48 -22.43
C ALA A 1031 13.30 -56.35 -22.97
N THR A 1032 12.57 -57.02 -22.07
CA THR A 1032 11.36 -57.77 -22.40
C THR A 1032 10.12 -56.88 -22.18
N ILE A 1033 9.11 -56.98 -23.04
CA ILE A 1033 7.82 -56.28 -22.87
C ILE A 1033 6.74 -57.27 -22.48
N VAL A 1034 5.98 -56.96 -21.43
CA VAL A 1034 4.74 -57.66 -21.06
C VAL A 1034 3.58 -56.71 -21.31
N MET A 1035 2.70 -57.06 -22.24
CA MET A 1035 1.54 -56.24 -22.58
C MET A 1035 0.34 -56.59 -21.70
N LEU A 1036 -0.32 -55.57 -21.15
CA LEU A 1036 -1.58 -55.81 -20.43
C LEU A 1036 -2.75 -55.98 -21.41
N HIS A 1037 -3.57 -57.01 -21.16
CA HIS A 1037 -4.75 -57.28 -21.96
C HIS A 1037 -5.73 -56.08 -22.00
N PRO A 1038 -6.32 -55.74 -23.17
CA PRO A 1038 -7.14 -54.53 -23.33
C PRO A 1038 -8.48 -54.53 -22.55
N GLN A 1039 -8.93 -55.69 -22.04
CA GLN A 1039 -10.22 -55.85 -21.32
C GLN A 1039 -10.15 -55.60 -19.79
N GLY A 1040 -9.11 -54.95 -19.27
CA GLY A 1040 -8.99 -54.64 -17.84
C GLY A 1040 -9.85 -53.44 -17.35
N GLU A 1041 -10.12 -53.38 -16.04
CA GLU A 1041 -10.75 -52.23 -15.40
C GLU A 1041 -9.73 -51.11 -15.11
N SER A 1042 -10.17 -49.85 -15.15
CA SER A 1042 -9.30 -48.72 -14.79
C SER A 1042 -9.02 -48.73 -13.28
N MET A 1043 -7.76 -48.71 -12.88
CA MET A 1043 -7.39 -48.56 -11.47
C MET A 1043 -7.80 -47.19 -10.94
N SER A 1044 -8.48 -47.15 -9.79
CA SER A 1044 -8.84 -45.87 -9.15
C SER A 1044 -7.60 -45.15 -8.61
N LEU A 1045 -7.59 -43.82 -8.63
CA LEU A 1045 -6.50 -43.01 -8.05
C LEU A 1045 -6.27 -43.30 -6.57
N ALA A 1046 -7.33 -43.61 -5.82
CA ALA A 1046 -7.24 -44.00 -4.43
C ALA A 1046 -6.41 -45.29 -4.28
N PHE A 1047 -6.65 -46.26 -5.17
CA PHE A 1047 -5.88 -47.50 -5.21
C PHE A 1047 -4.43 -47.27 -5.65
N ILE A 1048 -4.18 -46.42 -6.65
CA ILE A 1048 -2.82 -46.06 -7.08
C ILE A 1048 -2.05 -45.39 -5.93
N ARG A 1049 -2.67 -44.48 -5.17
CA ARG A 1049 -2.03 -43.84 -4.01
C ARG A 1049 -1.64 -44.85 -2.92
N VAL A 1050 -2.53 -45.80 -2.62
CA VAL A 1050 -2.24 -46.88 -1.67
C VAL A 1050 -1.16 -47.82 -2.21
N LEU A 1051 -1.25 -48.22 -3.48
CA LEU A 1051 -0.26 -49.06 -4.15
C LEU A 1051 1.12 -48.40 -4.13
N MET A 1052 1.22 -47.10 -4.42
CA MET A 1052 2.48 -46.35 -4.40
C MET A 1052 3.12 -46.32 -3.01
N GLN A 1053 2.33 -46.28 -1.92
CA GLN A 1053 2.87 -46.38 -0.56
C GLN A 1053 3.52 -47.75 -0.29
N PHE A 1054 2.98 -48.84 -0.85
CA PHE A 1054 3.58 -50.18 -0.74
C PHE A 1054 4.77 -50.36 -1.69
N VAL A 1055 4.64 -49.94 -2.95
CA VAL A 1055 5.68 -50.04 -3.98
C VAL A 1055 6.93 -49.26 -3.54
N ALA A 1056 6.77 -48.07 -2.97
CA ALA A 1056 7.92 -47.26 -2.55
C ALA A 1056 8.70 -47.81 -1.36
N GLN A 1057 8.14 -48.77 -0.62
CA GLN A 1057 8.86 -49.44 0.48
C GLN A 1057 9.74 -50.59 -0.01
N SER A 1058 9.56 -51.07 -1.24
CA SER A 1058 10.22 -52.28 -1.76
C SER A 1058 10.75 -52.14 -3.19
N CYS A 1059 10.50 -51.00 -3.84
CA CYS A 1059 10.90 -50.70 -5.21
C CYS A 1059 11.55 -49.32 -5.29
N ARG A 1060 12.47 -49.15 -6.25
CA ARG A 1060 12.99 -47.83 -6.64
C ARG A 1060 11.92 -47.12 -7.45
N VAL A 1061 11.53 -45.90 -7.03
CA VAL A 1061 10.55 -45.09 -7.75
C VAL A 1061 11.26 -43.90 -8.37
N TRP A 1062 11.11 -43.74 -9.68
CA TRP A 1062 11.65 -42.61 -10.41
C TRP A 1062 10.54 -41.63 -10.79
N ASN A 1063 10.72 -40.36 -10.44
CA ASN A 1063 9.89 -39.28 -10.96
C ASN A 1063 10.51 -38.76 -12.25
N PHE A 1064 9.83 -38.96 -13.38
CA PHE A 1064 10.23 -38.42 -14.68
C PHE A 1064 9.34 -37.24 -15.06
N TYR A 1065 9.97 -36.22 -15.61
CA TYR A 1065 9.27 -35.09 -16.20
C TYR A 1065 9.78 -34.85 -17.61
N GLY A 1066 8.87 -34.65 -18.55
CA GLY A 1066 9.18 -34.17 -19.88
C GLY A 1066 7.90 -33.93 -20.69
N PRO A 1067 7.83 -32.85 -21.49
CA PRO A 1067 6.80 -32.67 -22.50
C PRO A 1067 7.12 -33.49 -23.76
N ALA A 1068 6.10 -33.83 -24.55
CA ALA A 1068 6.26 -34.55 -25.82
C ALA A 1068 7.21 -33.83 -26.79
N GLU A 1069 7.21 -32.49 -26.77
CA GLU A 1069 8.09 -31.63 -27.57
C GLU A 1069 9.58 -31.69 -27.15
N ALA A 1070 9.89 -32.33 -26.02
CA ALA A 1070 11.25 -32.60 -25.54
C ALA A 1070 11.59 -34.11 -25.47
N THR A 1071 10.78 -34.97 -26.11
CA THR A 1071 10.98 -36.42 -26.22
C THR A 1071 10.97 -37.15 -24.88
N LEU A 1072 9.80 -37.66 -24.48
CA LEU A 1072 9.61 -38.51 -23.30
C LEU A 1072 9.96 -37.80 -21.99
N GLY A 1073 11.17 -38.04 -21.46
CA GLY A 1073 11.67 -37.48 -20.22
C GLY A 1073 12.81 -36.52 -20.49
N THR A 1074 12.75 -35.37 -19.83
CA THR A 1074 13.77 -34.31 -19.83
C THR A 1074 14.59 -34.36 -18.55
N SER A 1075 13.94 -34.58 -17.40
CA SER A 1075 14.58 -34.63 -16.09
C SER A 1075 14.07 -35.82 -15.28
N CYS A 1076 14.87 -36.24 -14.32
CA CYS A 1076 14.52 -37.34 -13.43
C CYS A 1076 14.98 -37.13 -11.99
N HIS A 1077 14.23 -37.69 -11.05
CA HIS A 1077 14.60 -37.82 -9.65
C HIS A 1077 14.33 -39.24 -9.14
N LEU A 1078 15.32 -39.85 -8.48
CA LEU A 1078 15.10 -41.09 -7.74
C LEU A 1078 14.50 -40.72 -6.38
N ILE A 1079 13.31 -41.22 -6.08
CA ILE A 1079 12.62 -40.96 -4.83
C ILE A 1079 13.17 -41.93 -3.76
N ASP A 1080 13.93 -41.39 -2.81
CA ASP A 1080 14.53 -42.18 -1.72
C ASP A 1080 13.55 -42.44 -0.55
N VAL A 1081 12.67 -41.48 -0.23
CA VAL A 1081 11.66 -41.58 0.84
C VAL A 1081 10.39 -40.84 0.41
N ILE A 1082 9.23 -41.51 0.39
CA ILE A 1082 7.92 -40.86 0.21
C ILE A 1082 7.47 -40.27 1.55
N SER A 1083 7.98 -39.10 1.91
CA SER A 1083 7.52 -38.34 3.09
C SER A 1083 6.36 -37.40 2.75
N ASP A 1084 6.36 -36.83 1.55
CA ASP A 1084 5.29 -35.97 1.04
C ASP A 1084 5.14 -36.13 -0.48
N MET A 1085 3.96 -36.54 -0.95
CA MET A 1085 3.66 -36.73 -2.37
C MET A 1085 3.31 -35.42 -3.09
N HIS A 1086 3.14 -34.32 -2.37
CA HIS A 1086 2.69 -33.04 -2.93
C HIS A 1086 3.83 -32.13 -3.39
N ASP A 1087 5.07 -32.40 -2.98
CA ASP A 1087 6.25 -31.57 -3.29
C ASP A 1087 7.44 -32.44 -3.76
N LEU A 1088 7.18 -33.35 -4.71
CA LEU A 1088 8.21 -34.21 -5.28
C LEU A 1088 8.97 -33.47 -6.39
N PRO A 1089 10.31 -33.35 -6.30
CA PRO A 1089 11.09 -32.69 -7.33
C PRO A 1089 11.00 -33.47 -8.65
N ILE A 1090 10.98 -32.73 -9.76
CA ILE A 1090 11.16 -33.28 -11.12
C ILE A 1090 12.64 -33.56 -11.42
N GLY A 1091 13.54 -33.16 -10.51
CA GLY A 1091 14.91 -33.65 -10.41
C GLY A 1091 15.92 -32.87 -11.24
N LYS A 1092 16.90 -33.58 -11.81
CA LYS A 1092 17.98 -33.00 -12.63
C LYS A 1092 17.80 -33.37 -14.10
N PRO A 1093 18.31 -32.56 -15.05
CA PRO A 1093 18.24 -32.89 -16.47
C PRO A 1093 18.91 -34.24 -16.76
N LEU A 1094 18.33 -35.01 -17.69
CA LEU A 1094 18.94 -36.23 -18.20
C LEU A 1094 20.26 -35.89 -18.96
N PRO A 1095 21.14 -36.88 -19.15
CA PRO A 1095 22.33 -36.69 -19.98
C PRO A 1095 21.99 -36.07 -21.34
N ARG A 1096 22.77 -35.06 -21.75
CA ARG A 1096 22.64 -34.28 -22.99
C ARG A 1096 21.39 -33.38 -23.09
N TYR A 1097 20.62 -33.22 -22.01
CA TYR A 1097 19.57 -32.21 -21.89
C TYR A 1097 20.06 -31.00 -21.11
N ILE A 1098 19.55 -29.83 -21.49
CA ILE A 1098 19.83 -28.56 -20.81
C ILE A 1098 18.50 -27.98 -20.35
N CYS A 1099 18.39 -27.64 -19.07
CA CYS A 1099 17.23 -26.96 -18.50
C CYS A 1099 17.61 -25.55 -18.07
N LEU A 1100 16.95 -24.55 -18.66
CA LEU A 1100 17.09 -23.15 -18.27
C LEU A 1100 15.79 -22.70 -17.60
N LEU A 1101 15.91 -22.04 -16.45
CA LEU A 1101 14.78 -21.40 -15.78
C LEU A 1101 14.91 -19.90 -15.99
N LEU A 1102 14.03 -19.33 -16.81
CA LEU A 1102 14.12 -17.93 -17.22
C LEU A 1102 12.85 -17.16 -16.84
N ASN A 1103 13.02 -15.89 -16.49
CA ASN A 1103 11.91 -14.97 -16.32
C ASN A 1103 11.37 -14.46 -17.67
N SER A 1104 10.38 -13.56 -17.61
CA SER A 1104 9.75 -12.95 -18.80
C SER A 1104 10.70 -12.12 -19.68
N PHE A 1105 11.89 -11.76 -19.18
CA PHE A 1105 12.95 -11.06 -19.91
C PHE A 1105 14.06 -11.98 -20.42
N LEU A 1106 13.83 -13.30 -20.40
CA LEU A 1106 14.81 -14.31 -20.78
C LEU A 1106 16.12 -14.25 -19.96
N GLN A 1107 16.01 -13.81 -18.71
CA GLN A 1107 17.13 -13.82 -17.77
C GLN A 1107 16.96 -14.97 -16.78
N PRO A 1108 18.06 -15.63 -16.36
CA PRO A 1108 17.99 -16.65 -15.33
C PRO A 1108 17.37 -16.11 -14.04
N VAL A 1109 16.55 -16.93 -13.38
CA VAL A 1109 15.94 -16.63 -12.08
C VAL A 1109 16.88 -17.02 -10.92
N MET A 1110 16.66 -16.43 -9.75
CA MET A 1110 17.37 -16.79 -8.53
C MET A 1110 16.99 -18.20 -8.06
N ILE A 1111 17.80 -18.78 -7.18
CA ILE A 1111 17.42 -20.02 -6.50
C ILE A 1111 16.13 -19.77 -5.69
N GLN A 1112 15.21 -20.73 -5.70
CA GLN A 1112 13.85 -20.67 -5.13
C GLN A 1112 12.89 -19.66 -5.79
N GLU A 1113 13.31 -18.93 -6.82
CA GLU A 1113 12.44 -18.06 -7.60
C GLU A 1113 11.78 -18.84 -8.76
N GLU A 1114 10.53 -18.51 -9.05
CA GLU A 1114 9.77 -19.14 -10.13
C GLU A 1114 10.22 -18.62 -11.50
N GLY A 1115 10.56 -19.55 -12.40
CA GLY A 1115 10.88 -19.25 -13.80
C GLY A 1115 10.14 -20.17 -14.77
N GLU A 1116 10.02 -19.72 -16.02
CA GLU A 1116 9.56 -20.57 -17.13
C GLU A 1116 10.66 -21.58 -17.46
N LEU A 1117 10.34 -22.86 -17.47
CA LEU A 1117 11.28 -23.92 -17.86
C LEU A 1117 11.43 -23.96 -19.38
N LEU A 1118 12.67 -23.82 -19.83
CA LEU A 1118 13.09 -24.03 -21.21
C LEU A 1118 13.98 -25.26 -21.29
N VAL A 1119 13.73 -26.09 -22.30
CA VAL A 1119 14.44 -27.36 -22.48
C VAL A 1119 15.22 -27.33 -23.79
N GLY A 1120 16.54 -27.48 -23.70
CA GLY A 1120 17.47 -27.57 -24.82
C GLY A 1120 18.14 -28.94 -24.89
N GLY A 1121 18.98 -29.12 -25.91
CA GLY A 1121 19.75 -30.33 -26.12
C GLY A 1121 19.07 -31.36 -27.01
N VAL A 1122 19.47 -32.62 -26.85
CA VAL A 1122 19.19 -33.71 -27.82
C VAL A 1122 17.73 -34.15 -27.90
N GLY A 1123 16.88 -33.77 -26.95
CA GLY A 1123 15.47 -34.14 -26.91
C GLY A 1123 14.53 -33.18 -27.64
N VAL A 1124 15.02 -32.00 -28.05
CA VAL A 1124 14.17 -30.99 -28.69
C VAL A 1124 13.61 -31.52 -30.00
N PHE A 1125 12.29 -31.45 -30.13
CA PHE A 1125 11.54 -31.89 -31.31
C PHE A 1125 11.97 -31.17 -32.61
N ALA A 1126 11.54 -31.71 -33.75
CA ALA A 1126 11.73 -31.08 -35.05
C ALA A 1126 10.79 -29.91 -35.30
N GLY A 1127 9.60 -29.95 -34.70
CA GLY A 1127 8.54 -28.97 -34.87
C GLY A 1127 7.17 -29.61 -34.88
N TYR A 1128 6.14 -28.81 -35.15
CA TYR A 1128 4.79 -29.29 -35.39
C TYR A 1128 4.55 -29.46 -36.90
N LEU A 1129 4.11 -30.66 -37.32
CA LEU A 1129 3.90 -30.98 -38.74
C LEU A 1129 2.88 -30.01 -39.36
N GLY A 1130 3.30 -29.29 -40.41
CA GLY A 1130 2.47 -28.35 -41.16
C GLY A 1130 2.10 -27.07 -40.39
N ARG A 1131 2.77 -26.78 -39.26
CA ARG A 1131 2.44 -25.65 -38.36
C ARG A 1131 3.68 -24.85 -37.96
N ASP A 1132 4.40 -24.33 -38.95
CA ASP A 1132 5.57 -23.47 -38.75
C ASP A 1132 5.27 -22.26 -37.85
N ASP A 1133 4.05 -21.72 -37.93
CA ASP A 1133 3.55 -20.63 -37.10
C ASP A 1133 3.59 -20.94 -35.60
N LEU A 1134 3.34 -22.20 -35.22
CA LEU A 1134 3.44 -22.68 -33.84
C LEU A 1134 4.86 -23.10 -33.49
N THR A 1135 5.58 -23.70 -34.44
CA THR A 1135 6.96 -24.15 -34.25
C THR A 1135 7.87 -22.97 -33.90
N THR A 1136 7.82 -21.86 -34.65
CA THR A 1136 8.62 -20.66 -34.38
C THR A 1136 8.26 -19.96 -33.07
N LYS A 1137 7.04 -20.15 -32.55
CA LYS A 1137 6.63 -19.61 -31.23
C LYS A 1137 7.08 -20.49 -30.06
N ALA A 1138 7.13 -21.80 -30.29
CA ALA A 1138 7.49 -22.80 -29.28
C ALA A 1138 9.00 -22.96 -29.12
N LEU A 1139 9.78 -22.70 -30.18
CA LEU A 1139 11.23 -22.74 -30.16
C LEU A 1139 11.83 -21.34 -30.02
N ILE A 1140 12.87 -21.23 -29.21
CA ILE A 1140 13.68 -20.02 -29.05
C ILE A 1140 15.16 -20.36 -29.17
N GLU A 1141 15.92 -19.50 -29.84
CA GLU A 1141 17.36 -19.64 -29.96
C GLU A 1141 18.06 -18.82 -28.87
N ILE A 1142 18.92 -19.46 -28.08
CA ILE A 1142 19.72 -18.85 -27.01
C ILE A 1142 21.15 -19.33 -27.19
N ASP A 1143 22.10 -18.40 -27.34
CA ASP A 1143 23.52 -18.68 -27.56
C ASP A 1143 23.83 -19.66 -28.71
N GLY A 1144 22.99 -19.65 -29.76
CA GLY A 1144 23.13 -20.53 -30.93
C GLY A 1144 22.54 -21.93 -30.77
N GLU A 1145 21.89 -22.22 -29.64
CA GLU A 1145 21.17 -23.49 -29.40
C GLU A 1145 19.66 -23.27 -29.35
N LEU A 1146 18.89 -24.26 -29.84
CA LEU A 1146 17.43 -24.22 -29.81
C LEU A 1146 16.89 -24.80 -28.49
N PHE A 1147 15.98 -24.05 -27.87
CA PHE A 1147 15.26 -24.43 -26.68
C PHE A 1147 13.76 -24.48 -26.96
N TYR A 1148 13.09 -25.50 -26.42
CA TYR A 1148 11.64 -25.57 -26.37
C TYR A 1148 11.11 -24.85 -25.12
N ARG A 1149 10.17 -23.94 -25.32
CA ARG A 1149 9.44 -23.25 -24.25
C ARG A 1149 8.30 -24.13 -23.75
N THR A 1150 8.47 -24.70 -22.56
CA THR A 1150 7.50 -25.66 -22.02
C THR A 1150 6.18 -25.00 -21.62
N GLY A 1151 6.22 -23.75 -21.15
CA GLY A 1151 5.10 -23.08 -20.47
C GLY A 1151 4.89 -23.54 -19.01
N ASP A 1152 5.76 -24.44 -18.51
CA ASP A 1152 5.75 -24.87 -17.12
C ASP A 1152 6.55 -23.88 -16.26
N LEU A 1153 6.00 -23.58 -15.07
CA LEU A 1153 6.62 -22.77 -14.04
C LEU A 1153 7.33 -23.69 -13.05
N VAL A 1154 8.60 -23.43 -12.81
CA VAL A 1154 9.50 -24.29 -12.04
C VAL A 1154 10.37 -23.43 -11.14
N THR A 1155 10.70 -23.95 -9.96
CA THR A 1155 11.72 -23.41 -9.05
C THR A 1155 12.89 -24.37 -8.95
N ILE A 1156 14.06 -23.87 -8.56
CA ILE A 1156 15.22 -24.68 -8.24
C ILE A 1156 15.52 -24.54 -6.75
N ASP A 1157 15.78 -25.65 -6.05
CA ASP A 1157 16.13 -25.61 -4.64
C ASP A 1157 17.65 -25.44 -4.40
N ASN A 1158 18.04 -25.33 -3.14
CA ASN A 1158 19.44 -25.17 -2.74
C ASN A 1158 20.32 -26.41 -3.05
N ASN A 1159 19.72 -27.56 -3.40
CA ASN A 1159 20.42 -28.77 -3.82
C ASN A 1159 20.53 -28.89 -5.35
N GLY A 1160 19.98 -27.91 -6.09
CA GLY A 1160 19.91 -27.92 -7.54
C GLY A 1160 18.91 -28.94 -8.07
N LEU A 1161 17.85 -29.24 -7.33
CA LEU A 1161 16.71 -30.02 -7.83
C LEU A 1161 15.63 -29.08 -8.33
N LEU A 1162 15.03 -29.44 -9.46
CA LEU A 1162 13.92 -28.71 -10.06
C LEU A 1162 12.59 -29.16 -9.44
N HIS A 1163 11.72 -28.19 -9.14
CA HIS A 1163 10.40 -28.40 -8.54
C HIS A 1163 9.33 -27.74 -9.40
N TYR A 1164 8.35 -28.52 -9.85
CA TYR A 1164 7.27 -28.04 -10.70
C TYR A 1164 6.24 -27.27 -9.86
N GLN A 1165 5.98 -26.02 -10.21
CA GLN A 1165 5.03 -25.13 -9.50
C GLN A 1165 3.67 -25.05 -10.20
N GLY A 1166 3.64 -25.16 -11.54
CA GLY A 1166 2.39 -25.06 -12.28
C GLY A 1166 2.57 -24.73 -13.76
N ARG A 1167 1.49 -24.23 -14.36
CA ARG A 1167 1.45 -23.74 -15.75
C ARG A 1167 1.32 -22.24 -15.77
N LYS A 1168 2.00 -21.60 -16.72
CA LYS A 1168 1.85 -20.17 -17.01
C LYS A 1168 0.57 -19.86 -17.80
N ASP A 1169 0.03 -20.86 -18.49
CA ASP A 1169 -1.18 -20.77 -19.30
C ASP A 1169 -2.34 -21.56 -18.66
N HIS A 1170 -3.51 -21.54 -19.32
CA HIS A 1170 -4.72 -22.22 -18.85
C HIS A 1170 -4.73 -23.72 -19.16
N GLN A 1171 -3.60 -24.30 -19.55
CA GLN A 1171 -3.49 -25.73 -19.78
C GLN A 1171 -3.52 -26.47 -18.44
N ILE A 1172 -4.22 -27.60 -18.39
CA ILE A 1172 -4.27 -28.45 -17.20
C ILE A 1172 -3.82 -29.88 -17.51
N LYS A 1173 -3.34 -30.58 -16.48
CA LYS A 1173 -3.11 -32.02 -16.51
C LYS A 1173 -4.15 -32.71 -15.62
N LEU A 1174 -5.19 -33.29 -16.21
CA LEU A 1174 -6.21 -34.04 -15.47
C LEU A 1174 -5.92 -35.54 -15.59
N HIS A 1175 -5.59 -36.20 -14.48
CA HIS A 1175 -5.22 -37.64 -14.46
C HIS A 1175 -4.08 -37.99 -15.45
N GLY A 1176 -3.13 -37.07 -15.64
CA GLY A 1176 -2.02 -37.22 -16.59
C GLY A 1176 -2.36 -36.84 -18.04
N GLN A 1177 -3.64 -36.57 -18.36
CA GLN A 1177 -4.05 -36.10 -19.69
C GLN A 1177 -3.87 -34.58 -19.82
N ARG A 1178 -3.17 -34.18 -20.89
CA ARG A 1178 -2.95 -32.77 -21.23
C ARG A 1178 -4.22 -32.21 -21.89
N ILE A 1179 -4.91 -31.29 -21.21
CA ILE A 1179 -6.16 -30.68 -21.67
C ILE A 1179 -5.97 -29.17 -21.81
N GLU A 1180 -6.40 -28.65 -22.96
CA GLU A 1180 -6.49 -27.21 -23.23
C GLU A 1180 -7.94 -26.78 -23.06
N LEU A 1181 -8.22 -25.95 -22.05
CA LEU A 1181 -9.60 -25.53 -21.75
C LEU A 1181 -10.26 -24.84 -22.95
N GLY A 1182 -9.47 -24.08 -23.73
CA GLY A 1182 -9.92 -23.45 -24.97
C GLY A 1182 -10.29 -24.41 -26.11
N GLU A 1183 -9.84 -25.68 -26.09
CA GLU A 1183 -10.30 -26.71 -27.05
C GLU A 1183 -11.76 -27.08 -26.77
N ILE A 1184 -12.11 -27.24 -25.49
CA ILE A 1184 -13.46 -27.56 -25.03
C ILE A 1184 -14.39 -26.38 -25.32
N GLU A 1185 -13.97 -25.16 -24.98
CA GLU A 1185 -14.73 -23.94 -25.25
C GLU A 1185 -15.05 -23.79 -26.74
N ARG A 1186 -14.07 -23.98 -27.63
CA ARG A 1186 -14.29 -23.88 -29.08
C ARG A 1186 -15.24 -24.96 -29.59
N CYS A 1187 -15.13 -26.20 -29.11
CA CYS A 1187 -16.07 -27.27 -29.45
C CYS A 1187 -17.51 -26.89 -29.04
N LEU A 1188 -17.71 -26.37 -27.82
CA LEU A 1188 -19.02 -25.94 -27.34
C LEU A 1188 -19.56 -24.74 -28.15
N LEU A 1189 -18.71 -23.76 -28.45
CA LEU A 1189 -19.06 -22.59 -29.27
C LEU A 1189 -19.40 -22.94 -30.73
N SER A 1190 -18.96 -24.09 -31.24
CA SER A 1190 -19.35 -24.56 -32.58
C SER A 1190 -20.81 -25.04 -32.67
N THR A 1191 -21.50 -25.16 -31.55
CA THR A 1191 -22.93 -25.54 -31.48
C THR A 1191 -23.82 -24.32 -31.62
N ILE A 1192 -24.76 -24.32 -32.57
CA ILE A 1192 -25.62 -23.19 -32.95
C ILE A 1192 -26.36 -22.52 -31.76
N SER A 1193 -26.62 -23.26 -30.68
CA SER A 1193 -27.37 -22.79 -29.50
C SER A 1193 -26.51 -22.14 -28.39
N ILE A 1194 -25.19 -22.10 -28.50
CA ILE A 1194 -24.29 -21.59 -27.45
C ILE A 1194 -23.60 -20.30 -27.92
N SER A 1195 -23.93 -19.16 -27.31
CA SER A 1195 -23.38 -17.84 -27.67
C SER A 1195 -22.11 -17.44 -26.91
N ALA A 1196 -21.85 -18.05 -25.75
CA ALA A 1196 -20.65 -17.88 -24.94
C ALA A 1196 -20.43 -19.10 -24.04
N CYS A 1197 -19.18 -19.48 -23.79
CA CYS A 1197 -18.80 -20.59 -22.92
C CYS A 1197 -17.44 -20.29 -22.29
N VAL A 1198 -17.27 -20.66 -21.02
CA VAL A 1198 -15.99 -20.64 -20.29
C VAL A 1198 -15.87 -21.97 -19.54
N VAL A 1199 -14.70 -22.60 -19.60
CA VAL A 1199 -14.39 -23.84 -18.87
C VAL A 1199 -13.31 -23.51 -17.82
N MET A 1200 -13.61 -23.72 -16.54
CA MET A 1200 -12.70 -23.41 -15.41
C MET A 1200 -12.36 -24.65 -14.60
#